data_AF-A0A2M7WIS5-F1
#
_entry.id   AF-A0A2M7WIS5-F1
#
_cell.length_a   1.000
_cell.length_b   1.000
_cell.length_c   1.000
_cell.angle_alpha   90.00
_cell.angle_beta   90.00
_cell.angle_gamma   90.00
#
_symmetry.space_group_name_H-M   'P 1'
#
loop_
_entity.id
_entity.type
_entity.pdbx_description
1 polymer ?
#
loop_
_entity_poly.entity_id
_entity_poly.type
_entity_poly.pdbx_seq_one_letter_code
_entity_poly.pdbx_strand_id
1 'polypeptide(L)'
;MLSSITNQRGSALVVTLSVLVLLSLIGISAVVTSNTDIGISGNEKRSRQAFYVAEAGLERAVNEYIITNFMDENIAPMIDLFGWLDDASDSTIYNTVNFGSGCAYSVQIGDVTDPGTASPFIVCRDVAVISTGEYSERSEKATITATVRVGIGPSGIFDYSYFINHFGWWAGFPSGGATANGNVRANGHFDVLSGYMTGNGNPMYNPFSGNLASSGGVYAGGYVFPTNGSRYQGMAQYSDNRHSYAGVDNDTWDPATIPMPNLNDPTDADNDGDVQELNPYYEQLARGELGNDEGRVGIDNNGDGILQDSEVLFTGAWGDSTGENGNVVLSGTSSKPIIIDGPVVVSGDLVIKGEIGGQGAFYVGRNTYVAGTIQYANAPSERPTYNYGSETPAEYSDRVNDWIDANSGKDLVSFQTRESVVLADYTQTTWKRYITDSGGWLRDYRNDGSEDVGIDGVFGNQTSSSNPYGGSSKERDGYWTVDLLNTSTGERARADLAISSGSVTIPSDFVVVPGSGEDVDGDGNYDKPYEYSNFELSASWNSSNFLNCPTTPDLDTFAEFADNYIAGIDGVVYTNHALAGCFTDNGKTNGSLVARNESMVVYGTKITMNHDERLTNWGSGGTDYSIFLSRVKAVVTVAWEQD
;
A
#
# COMPACT_ATOMS: atom_id res chain seq x y z
N MET A 1 29.42 -24.87 100.10
CA MET A 1 28.01 -24.42 100.17
C MET A 1 28.03 -22.90 100.34
N LEU A 2 27.67 -22.13 99.31
CA LEU A 2 26.33 -21.53 99.10
C LEU A 2 25.96 -20.58 100.26
N SER A 3 25.64 -19.29 100.09
CA SER A 3 25.44 -18.45 98.92
C SER A 3 25.46 -16.98 99.34
N SER A 4 26.25 -16.13 98.69
CA SER A 4 26.02 -14.68 98.67
C SER A 4 25.15 -14.36 97.45
N ILE A 5 23.82 -14.54 97.58
CA ILE A 5 22.88 -14.12 96.55
C ILE A 5 22.78 -12.59 96.64
N THR A 6 23.42 -11.93 95.69
CA THR A 6 23.32 -10.49 95.46
C THR A 6 21.88 -10.12 95.14
N ASN A 7 21.32 -9.16 95.86
CA ASN A 7 19.95 -8.68 95.68
C ASN A 7 19.84 -7.82 94.39
N GLN A 8 19.79 -8.48 93.23
CA GLN A 8 19.64 -7.89 91.88
C GLN A 8 18.18 -7.52 91.52
N ARG A 9 17.26 -7.48 92.51
CA ARG A 9 15.81 -7.27 92.24
C ARG A 9 15.50 -5.87 91.69
N GLY A 10 16.30 -4.85 92.01
CA GLY A 10 16.15 -3.49 91.48
C GLY A 10 16.75 -3.30 90.09
N SER A 11 17.93 -3.88 89.81
CA SER A 11 18.60 -3.80 88.50
C SER A 11 17.83 -4.58 87.43
N ALA A 12 17.27 -5.74 87.77
CA ALA A 12 16.41 -6.50 86.85
C ALA A 12 15.18 -5.70 86.39
N LEU A 13 14.50 -5.00 87.31
CA LEU A 13 13.34 -4.15 86.98
C LEU A 13 13.74 -2.97 86.07
N VAL A 14 14.86 -2.30 86.34
CA VAL A 14 15.35 -1.19 85.52
C VAL A 14 15.75 -1.67 84.12
N VAL A 15 16.42 -2.82 84.00
CA VAL A 15 16.76 -3.42 82.71
C VAL A 15 15.50 -3.82 81.94
N THR A 16 14.52 -4.47 82.59
CA THR A 16 13.25 -4.84 81.95
C THR A 16 12.47 -3.60 81.48
N LEU A 17 12.40 -2.54 82.28
CA LEU A 17 11.76 -1.28 81.87
C LEU A 17 12.53 -0.60 80.72
N SER A 18 13.86 -0.61 80.75
CA SER A 18 14.67 -0.04 79.67
C SER A 18 14.47 -0.81 78.36
N VAL A 19 14.41 -2.15 78.42
CA VAL A 19 14.10 -3.02 77.27
C VAL A 19 12.67 -2.79 76.78
N LEU A 20 11.68 -2.62 77.68
CA LEU A 20 10.30 -2.31 77.30
C LEU A 20 10.19 -0.95 76.60
N VAL A 21 10.90 0.07 77.07
CA VAL A 21 10.95 1.38 76.42
C VAL A 21 11.59 1.27 75.04
N LEU A 22 12.71 0.55 74.90
CA LEU A 22 13.36 0.32 73.61
C LEU A 22 12.44 -0.44 72.64
N LEU A 23 11.78 -1.51 73.08
CA LEU A 23 10.81 -2.26 72.27
C LEU A 23 9.61 -1.40 71.86
N SER A 24 9.14 -0.51 72.75
CA SER A 24 8.05 0.41 72.45
C SER A 24 8.46 1.44 71.39
N LEU A 25 9.68 1.99 71.48
CA LEU A 25 10.22 2.91 70.47
C LEU A 25 10.39 2.23 69.11
N ILE A 26 10.88 0.99 69.08
CA ILE A 26 10.98 0.18 67.85
C ILE A 26 9.59 -0.09 67.28
N GLY A 27 8.62 -0.46 68.12
CA GLY A 27 7.23 -0.71 67.71
C GLY A 27 6.56 0.53 67.12
N ILE A 28 6.73 1.70 67.74
CA ILE A 28 6.22 2.98 67.21
C ILE A 28 6.89 3.31 65.88
N SER A 29 8.22 3.17 65.79
CA SER A 29 8.96 3.40 64.54
C SER A 29 8.47 2.49 63.42
N ALA A 30 8.26 1.20 63.70
CA ALA A 30 7.76 0.25 62.72
C ALA A 30 6.37 0.63 62.19
N VAL A 31 5.44 1.05 63.07
CA VAL A 31 4.10 1.51 62.67
C VAL A 31 4.16 2.79 61.83
N VAL A 32 5.01 3.75 62.20
CA VAL A 32 5.19 5.00 61.43
C VAL A 32 5.76 4.70 60.05
N THR A 33 6.77 3.83 59.96
CA THR A 33 7.33 3.37 58.68
C THR A 33 6.26 2.67 57.85
N SER A 34 5.50 1.73 58.41
CA SER A 34 4.42 1.05 57.69
C SER A 34 3.33 2.00 57.18
N ASN A 35 2.91 2.98 57.98
CA ASN A 35 1.94 3.98 57.52
C ASN A 35 2.49 4.85 56.39
N THR A 36 3.79 5.17 56.44
CA THR A 36 4.47 5.92 55.38
C THR A 36 4.54 5.10 54.09
N ASP A 37 4.94 3.82 54.19
CA ASP A 37 5.01 2.90 53.06
C ASP A 37 3.64 2.68 52.41
N ILE A 38 2.58 2.51 53.22
CA ILE A 38 1.20 2.41 52.73
C ILE A 38 0.78 3.69 51.99
N GLY A 39 1.18 4.86 52.50
CA GLY A 39 0.94 6.14 51.84
C GLY A 39 1.65 6.23 50.49
N ILE A 40 2.93 5.89 50.44
CA ILE A 40 3.74 5.89 49.21
C ILE A 40 3.16 4.91 48.19
N SER A 41 2.92 3.65 48.56
CA SER A 41 2.34 2.65 47.68
C SER A 41 0.94 3.04 47.21
N GLY A 42 0.15 3.71 48.05
CA GLY A 42 -1.14 4.26 47.66
C GLY A 42 -1.01 5.35 46.59
N ASN A 43 -0.07 6.28 46.75
CA ASN A 43 0.19 7.34 45.78
C ASN A 43 0.72 6.75 44.46
N GLU A 44 1.69 5.85 44.53
CA GLU A 44 2.26 5.16 43.36
C GLU A 44 1.19 4.39 42.58
N LYS A 45 0.32 3.64 43.29
CA LYS A 45 -0.79 2.93 42.66
C LYS A 45 -1.72 3.89 41.91
N ARG A 46 -2.12 5.01 42.52
CA ARG A 46 -3.05 5.97 41.89
C ARG A 46 -2.42 6.73 40.74
N SER A 47 -1.15 7.12 40.88
CA SER A 47 -0.38 7.73 39.79
C SER A 47 -0.29 6.79 38.59
N ARG A 48 -0.01 5.50 38.80
CA ARG A 48 -0.05 4.48 37.73
C ARG A 48 -1.45 4.31 37.14
N GLN A 49 -2.50 4.37 37.95
CA GLN A 49 -3.87 4.31 37.44
C GLN A 49 -4.20 5.51 36.55
N ALA A 50 -3.84 6.73 36.96
CA ALA A 50 -4.01 7.94 36.14
C ALA A 50 -3.21 7.84 34.84
N PHE A 51 -1.98 7.33 34.90
CA PHE A 51 -1.14 7.09 33.73
C PHE A 51 -1.77 6.11 32.73
N TYR A 52 -2.21 4.92 33.16
CA TYR A 52 -2.86 3.95 32.28
C TYR A 52 -4.18 4.47 31.69
N VAL A 53 -4.88 5.32 32.43
CA VAL A 53 -6.10 5.98 31.94
C VAL A 53 -5.77 7.04 30.89
N ALA A 54 -4.66 7.76 31.05
CA ALA A 54 -4.15 8.68 30.03
C ALA A 54 -3.73 7.91 28.76
N GLU A 55 -2.99 6.80 28.89
CA GLU A 55 -2.61 5.93 27.77
C GLU A 55 -3.83 5.41 27.01
N ALA A 56 -4.85 4.92 27.74
CA ALA A 56 -6.08 4.45 27.10
C ALA A 56 -6.79 5.57 26.30
N GLY A 57 -6.81 6.80 26.84
CA GLY A 57 -7.36 7.95 26.12
C GLY A 57 -6.55 8.31 24.87
N LEU A 58 -5.21 8.30 24.99
CA LEU A 58 -4.30 8.60 23.90
C LEU A 58 -4.44 7.59 22.76
N GLU A 59 -4.31 6.29 23.07
CA GLU A 59 -4.45 5.21 22.08
C GLU A 59 -5.78 5.27 21.36
N ARG A 60 -6.86 5.52 22.10
CA ARG A 60 -8.18 5.69 21.51
C ARG A 60 -8.22 6.87 20.54
N ALA A 61 -7.71 8.04 20.92
CA ALA A 61 -7.74 9.22 20.07
C ALA A 61 -6.86 9.07 18.82
N VAL A 62 -5.68 8.45 18.96
CA VAL A 62 -4.82 8.18 17.80
C VAL A 62 -5.52 7.26 16.80
N ASN A 63 -6.19 6.19 17.26
CA ASN A 63 -6.85 5.24 16.37
C ASN A 63 -8.21 5.75 15.83
N GLU A 64 -9.12 6.17 16.71
CA GLU A 64 -10.49 6.55 16.34
C GLU A 64 -10.59 7.95 15.71
N TYR A 65 -9.63 8.84 15.96
CA TYR A 65 -9.65 10.21 15.42
C TYR A 65 -8.53 10.43 14.41
N ILE A 66 -7.25 10.34 14.81
CA ILE A 66 -6.13 10.72 13.92
C ILE A 66 -5.99 9.78 12.73
N ILE A 67 -5.84 8.47 12.96
CA ILE A 67 -5.68 7.47 11.90
C ILE A 67 -6.95 7.40 11.06
N THR A 68 -8.12 7.32 11.70
CA THR A 68 -9.40 7.20 11.00
C THR A 68 -9.66 8.40 10.08
N ASN A 69 -9.47 9.64 10.56
CA ASN A 69 -9.67 10.84 9.74
C ASN A 69 -8.62 10.95 8.63
N PHE A 70 -7.36 10.62 8.92
CA PHE A 70 -6.30 10.71 7.92
C PHE A 70 -6.48 9.69 6.79
N MET A 71 -6.88 8.46 7.11
CA MET A 71 -7.11 7.42 6.11
C MET A 71 -8.42 7.61 5.32
N ASP A 72 -9.32 8.48 5.78
CA ASP A 72 -10.57 8.78 5.11
C ASP A 72 -10.39 9.80 3.99
N GLU A 73 -10.65 9.39 2.74
CA GLU A 73 -10.59 10.29 1.58
C GLU A 73 -11.64 11.42 1.63
N ASN A 74 -12.70 11.30 2.43
CA ASN A 74 -13.69 12.37 2.58
C ASN A 74 -13.24 13.47 3.55
N ILE A 75 -12.28 13.16 4.44
CA ILE A 75 -11.76 14.10 5.45
C ILE A 75 -10.38 14.61 5.06
N ALA A 76 -9.53 13.75 4.51
CA ALA A 76 -8.17 14.03 4.13
C ALA A 76 -7.90 13.63 2.66
N PRO A 77 -8.65 14.18 1.68
CA PRO A 77 -8.48 13.83 0.27
C PRO A 77 -7.04 14.10 -0.19
N MET A 78 -6.52 13.34 -1.16
CA MET A 78 -5.14 13.54 -1.65
C MET A 78 -4.84 14.97 -2.13
N ILE A 79 -5.83 15.69 -2.66
CA ILE A 79 -5.69 17.10 -3.11
C ILE A 79 -5.56 18.11 -1.95
N ASP A 80 -6.08 17.77 -0.76
CA ASP A 80 -6.02 18.61 0.44
C ASP A 80 -5.85 17.73 1.69
N LEU A 81 -4.72 17.04 1.72
CA LEU A 81 -4.44 15.98 2.69
C LEU A 81 -4.46 16.45 4.15
N PHE A 82 -4.15 17.73 4.39
CA PHE A 82 -4.00 18.29 5.74
C PHE A 82 -5.02 19.38 6.08
N GLY A 83 -5.97 19.72 5.20
CA GLY A 83 -6.95 20.76 5.46
C GLY A 83 -7.76 20.55 6.75
N TRP A 84 -8.05 19.29 7.12
CA TRP A 84 -8.71 18.95 8.39
C TRP A 84 -7.88 19.23 9.64
N LEU A 85 -6.58 19.51 9.50
CA LEU A 85 -5.66 19.84 10.59
C LEU A 85 -5.35 21.34 10.71
N ASP A 86 -5.68 22.17 9.72
CA ASP A 86 -5.23 23.56 9.64
C ASP A 86 -5.63 24.41 10.87
N ASP A 87 -6.80 24.12 11.45
CA ASP A 87 -7.33 24.78 12.66
C ASP A 87 -7.46 23.82 13.85
N ALA A 88 -6.77 22.67 13.82
CA ALA A 88 -6.94 21.62 14.82
C ALA A 88 -6.10 21.83 16.10
N SER A 89 -5.12 22.75 16.11
CA SER A 89 -4.35 23.05 17.32
C SER A 89 -5.25 23.53 18.46
N ASP A 90 -4.94 23.09 19.68
CA ASP A 90 -5.76 23.28 20.90
C ASP A 90 -7.19 22.70 20.86
N SER A 91 -7.55 21.91 19.84
CA SER A 91 -8.88 21.31 19.73
C SER A 91 -9.08 20.14 20.70
N THR A 92 -10.25 20.05 21.33
CA THR A 92 -10.60 18.93 22.21
C THR A 92 -11.20 17.78 21.40
N ILE A 93 -10.54 16.62 21.41
CA ILE A 93 -11.07 15.38 20.82
C ILE A 93 -12.07 14.74 21.78
N TYR A 94 -11.66 14.54 23.04
CA TYR A 94 -12.49 13.92 24.07
C TYR A 94 -12.51 14.78 25.32
N ASN A 95 -13.71 15.13 25.78
CA ASN A 95 -13.90 15.89 27.01
C ASN A 95 -14.43 15.01 28.14
N THR A 96 -13.60 14.74 29.15
CA THR A 96 -13.98 14.05 30.40
C THR A 96 -14.75 12.74 30.17
N VAL A 97 -14.10 11.77 29.55
CA VAL A 97 -14.66 10.43 29.32
C VAL A 97 -14.47 9.58 30.58
N ASN A 98 -15.57 9.10 31.14
CA ASN A 98 -15.55 8.21 32.31
C ASN A 98 -14.98 6.84 31.94
N PHE A 99 -13.97 6.40 32.69
CA PHE A 99 -13.30 5.10 32.51
C PHE A 99 -13.58 4.12 33.66
N GLY A 100 -14.53 4.47 34.54
CA GLY A 100 -14.94 3.66 35.68
C GLY A 100 -14.01 3.79 36.89
N SER A 101 -14.46 3.29 38.05
CA SER A 101 -13.69 3.30 39.31
C SER A 101 -13.13 4.68 39.73
N GLY A 102 -13.85 5.77 39.40
CA GLY A 102 -13.40 7.14 39.68
C GLY A 102 -12.33 7.65 38.73
N CYS A 103 -12.01 6.94 37.65
CA CYS A 103 -11.09 7.39 36.61
C CYS A 103 -11.82 8.08 35.45
N ALA A 104 -11.22 9.13 34.90
CA ALA A 104 -11.64 9.75 33.65
C ALA A 104 -10.42 10.23 32.86
N TYR A 105 -10.56 10.42 31.55
CA TYR A 105 -9.54 11.07 30.72
C TYR A 105 -10.13 12.20 29.88
N SER A 106 -9.28 13.12 29.44
CA SER A 106 -9.57 14.07 28.36
C SER A 106 -8.43 14.06 27.37
N VAL A 107 -8.72 14.28 26.10
CA VAL A 107 -7.74 14.28 25.02
C VAL A 107 -7.93 15.49 24.13
N GLN A 108 -6.83 16.12 23.75
CA GLN A 108 -6.80 17.27 22.85
C GLN A 108 -5.65 17.16 21.86
N ILE A 109 -5.76 17.84 20.73
CA ILE A 109 -4.62 18.17 19.89
C ILE A 109 -3.96 19.39 20.53
N GLY A 110 -2.71 19.24 20.97
CA GLY A 110 -1.92 20.35 21.51
C GLY A 110 -1.38 21.23 20.39
N ASP A 111 -0.82 20.63 19.35
CA ASP A 111 -0.22 21.38 18.24
C ASP A 111 -0.18 20.55 16.95
N VAL A 112 -0.09 21.23 15.80
CA VAL A 112 0.14 20.66 14.47
C VAL A 112 1.29 21.41 13.82
N THR A 113 2.33 20.70 13.39
CA THR A 113 3.52 21.31 12.81
C THR A 113 3.93 20.64 11.49
N ASP A 114 4.59 21.40 10.61
CA ASP A 114 5.26 20.86 9.43
C ASP A 114 6.74 20.60 9.77
N PRO A 115 7.18 19.34 9.85
CA PRO A 115 8.58 19.02 10.16
C PRO A 115 9.53 19.23 8.97
N GLY A 116 9.04 19.59 7.79
CA GLY A 116 9.81 19.69 6.55
C GLY A 116 10.14 18.31 5.96
N THR A 117 11.32 18.20 5.32
CA THR A 117 11.77 16.94 4.69
C THR A 117 11.93 15.83 5.73
N ALA A 118 11.16 14.76 5.57
CA ALA A 118 11.00 13.73 6.60
C ALA A 118 10.97 12.31 6.00
N SER A 119 12.05 11.91 5.32
CA SER A 119 12.17 10.59 4.70
C SER A 119 11.72 9.45 5.64
N PRO A 120 10.91 8.48 5.16
CA PRO A 120 10.45 8.30 3.77
C PRO A 120 9.21 9.13 3.39
N PHE A 121 8.65 9.95 4.29
CA PHE A 121 7.52 10.82 3.93
C PHE A 121 7.97 11.89 2.95
N ILE A 122 7.17 12.06 1.91
CA ILE A 122 7.36 13.08 0.89
C ILE A 122 6.77 14.40 1.39
N VAL A 123 5.61 14.31 2.01
CA VAL A 123 4.94 15.40 2.73
C VAL A 123 4.27 14.83 3.98
N CYS A 124 4.34 15.55 5.09
CA CYS A 124 3.75 15.12 6.36
C CYS A 124 3.41 16.30 7.30
N ARG A 125 2.67 15.99 8.36
CA ARG A 125 2.39 16.84 9.52
C ARG A 125 2.62 16.05 10.79
N ASP A 126 3.20 16.70 11.78
CA ASP A 126 3.36 16.19 13.13
C ASP A 126 2.23 16.73 14.01
N VAL A 127 1.39 15.83 14.53
CA VAL A 127 0.25 16.14 15.39
C VAL A 127 0.57 15.73 16.82
N ALA A 128 0.69 16.71 17.73
CA ALA A 128 0.90 16.47 19.15
C ALA A 128 -0.44 16.18 19.83
N VAL A 129 -0.70 14.92 20.18
CA VAL A 129 -1.91 14.50 20.90
C VAL A 129 -1.60 14.41 22.39
N ILE A 130 -2.32 15.20 23.18
CA ILE A 130 -2.15 15.30 24.64
C ILE A 130 -3.33 14.62 25.33
N SER A 131 -3.04 13.61 26.14
CA SER A 131 -4.03 12.92 26.97
C SER A 131 -3.76 13.15 28.44
N THR A 132 -4.78 13.59 29.18
CA THR A 132 -4.73 13.75 30.64
C THR A 132 -5.68 12.76 31.30
N GLY A 133 -5.12 11.81 32.05
CA GLY A 133 -5.85 10.89 32.90
C GLY A 133 -5.98 11.43 34.33
N GLU A 134 -7.16 11.27 34.93
CA GLU A 134 -7.48 11.73 36.28
C GLU A 134 -8.09 10.61 37.12
N TYR A 135 -7.66 10.54 38.39
CA TYR A 135 -8.33 9.77 39.44
C TYR A 135 -9.10 10.71 40.38
N SER A 136 -10.41 10.83 40.12
CA SER A 136 -11.32 11.83 40.70
C SER A 136 -11.46 11.79 42.22
N GLU A 137 -11.22 10.65 42.89
CA GLU A 137 -11.38 10.55 44.35
C GLU A 137 -10.29 11.32 45.13
N ARG A 138 -9.15 11.62 44.49
CA ARG A 138 -8.00 12.31 45.14
C ARG A 138 -7.33 13.38 44.25
N SER A 139 -7.88 13.66 43.07
CA SER A 139 -7.35 14.64 42.10
C SER A 139 -5.90 14.36 41.64
N GLU A 140 -5.53 13.08 41.56
CA GLU A 140 -4.25 12.67 40.97
C GLU A 140 -4.37 12.73 39.44
N LYS A 141 -3.39 13.31 38.76
CA LYS A 141 -3.36 13.45 37.30
C LYS A 141 -2.07 12.91 36.72
N ALA A 142 -2.15 12.39 35.50
CA ALA A 142 -1.01 12.10 34.66
C ALA A 142 -1.30 12.63 33.26
N THR A 143 -0.30 13.27 32.64
CA THR A 143 -0.39 13.77 31.28
C THR A 143 0.65 13.07 30.43
N ILE A 144 0.24 12.66 29.24
CA ILE A 144 1.13 12.09 28.23
C ILE A 144 0.90 12.81 26.92
N THR A 145 1.97 12.96 26.16
CA THR A 145 1.95 13.56 24.83
C THR A 145 2.59 12.58 23.86
N ALA A 146 1.88 12.24 22.78
CA ALA A 146 2.48 11.56 21.63
C ALA A 146 2.46 12.49 20.42
N THR A 147 3.58 12.54 19.72
CA THR A 147 3.64 13.18 18.40
C THR A 147 3.43 12.10 17.35
N VAL A 148 2.30 12.20 16.66
CA VAL A 148 1.90 11.31 15.58
C VAL A 148 2.17 12.02 14.27
N ARG A 149 3.01 11.44 13.42
CA ARG A 149 3.26 11.91 12.07
C ARG A 149 2.26 11.28 11.12
N VAL A 150 1.51 12.12 10.40
CA VAL A 150 0.63 11.72 9.31
C VAL A 150 1.20 12.27 7.99
N GLY A 151 1.18 11.49 6.92
CA GLY A 151 1.68 11.96 5.63
C GLY A 151 1.58 10.94 4.52
N ILE A 152 2.05 11.31 3.34
CA ILE A 152 2.15 10.39 2.21
C ILE A 152 3.56 9.80 2.18
N GLY A 153 3.61 8.47 2.20
CA GLY A 153 4.81 7.68 2.03
C GLY A 153 4.82 6.94 0.68
N PRO A 154 5.99 6.42 0.30
CA PRO A 154 6.13 5.60 -0.89
C PRO A 154 5.49 4.22 -0.64
N SER A 155 4.91 3.61 -1.67
CA SER A 155 4.20 2.34 -1.52
C SER A 155 5.15 1.14 -1.65
N GLY A 156 5.17 0.29 -0.62
CA GLY A 156 6.00 -0.93 -0.58
C GLY A 156 5.67 -1.95 -1.67
N ILE A 157 4.55 -1.81 -2.39
CA ILE A 157 4.16 -2.73 -3.47
C ILE A 157 5.16 -2.72 -4.65
N PHE A 158 5.92 -1.64 -4.81
CA PHE A 158 6.89 -1.48 -5.90
C PHE A 158 8.27 -2.10 -5.61
N ASP A 159 8.49 -2.68 -4.42
CA ASP A 159 9.70 -3.45 -4.08
C ASP A 159 9.68 -4.88 -4.67
N TYR A 160 8.63 -5.22 -5.41
CA TYR A 160 8.40 -6.54 -5.96
C TYR A 160 8.46 -6.50 -7.48
N SER A 161 9.04 -7.53 -8.09
CA SER A 161 8.92 -7.77 -9.54
C SER A 161 7.48 -8.10 -9.95
N TYR A 162 6.72 -8.69 -9.02
CA TYR A 162 5.31 -9.02 -9.16
C TYR A 162 4.60 -8.85 -7.82
N PHE A 163 3.53 -8.05 -7.79
CA PHE A 163 2.66 -7.85 -6.63
C PHE A 163 1.19 -7.98 -7.05
N ILE A 164 0.40 -8.64 -6.22
CA ILE A 164 -1.06 -8.70 -6.35
C ILE A 164 -1.72 -8.47 -4.98
N ASN A 165 -2.69 -7.55 -4.89
CA ASN A 165 -3.45 -7.29 -3.66
C ASN A 165 -4.53 -8.37 -3.38
N HIS A 166 -4.45 -9.49 -4.08
CA HIS A 166 -5.41 -10.59 -4.01
C HIS A 166 -4.67 -11.94 -3.96
N PHE A 167 -5.37 -13.04 -4.25
CA PHE A 167 -4.71 -14.32 -4.48
C PHE A 167 -3.81 -14.24 -5.72
N GLY A 168 -2.54 -14.59 -5.54
CA GLY A 168 -1.60 -14.78 -6.63
C GLY A 168 -1.55 -16.24 -7.02
N TRP A 169 -1.75 -16.55 -8.29
CA TRP A 169 -1.48 -17.89 -8.78
C TRP A 169 -0.71 -17.87 -10.08
N TRP A 170 0.15 -18.87 -10.22
CA TRP A 170 1.00 -19.08 -11.37
C TRP A 170 0.62 -20.41 -12.01
N ALA A 171 -0.18 -20.32 -13.06
CA ALA A 171 -0.72 -21.46 -13.79
C ALA A 171 -0.52 -21.28 -15.30
N GLY A 172 -0.50 -22.38 -16.05
CA GLY A 172 -0.64 -22.32 -17.49
C GLY A 172 0.64 -22.07 -18.29
N PHE A 173 1.84 -22.06 -17.69
CA PHE A 173 3.13 -22.00 -18.42
C PHE A 173 3.58 -23.41 -18.83
N PRO A 174 3.19 -23.92 -20.01
CA PRO A 174 3.36 -25.31 -20.36
C PRO A 174 4.71 -25.44 -21.06
N SER A 175 5.80 -25.52 -20.28
CA SER A 175 7.15 -26.04 -20.64
C SER A 175 8.34 -25.17 -20.19
N GLY A 176 8.15 -23.90 -19.78
CA GLY A 176 9.27 -22.99 -19.49
C GLY A 176 9.38 -22.44 -18.06
N GLY A 177 8.29 -22.48 -17.29
CA GLY A 177 8.22 -21.89 -15.94
C GLY A 177 8.25 -20.36 -15.95
N ALA A 178 8.44 -19.77 -14.78
CA ALA A 178 8.60 -18.34 -14.58
C ALA A 178 9.92 -18.04 -13.84
N THR A 179 10.57 -16.94 -14.16
CA THR A 179 11.71 -16.43 -13.40
C THR A 179 11.36 -15.06 -12.85
N ALA A 180 11.44 -14.90 -11.53
CA ALA A 180 11.36 -13.62 -10.84
C ALA A 180 12.75 -13.24 -10.34
N ASN A 181 13.33 -12.21 -10.96
CA ASN A 181 14.58 -11.59 -10.60
C ASN A 181 14.25 -10.35 -9.76
N GLY A 182 14.00 -10.58 -8.47
CA GLY A 182 13.36 -9.67 -7.53
C GLY A 182 12.37 -10.43 -6.64
N ASN A 183 11.82 -9.76 -5.62
CA ASN A 183 10.80 -10.35 -4.75
C ASN A 183 9.47 -10.51 -5.50
N VAL A 184 8.60 -11.41 -5.01
CA VAL A 184 7.21 -11.52 -5.50
C VAL A 184 6.24 -11.66 -4.33
N ARG A 185 5.05 -11.09 -4.46
CA ARG A 185 4.08 -11.06 -3.36
C ARG A 185 2.64 -11.21 -3.82
N ALA A 186 1.86 -11.88 -2.98
CA ALA A 186 0.41 -11.77 -2.94
C ALA A 186 -0.02 -11.34 -1.54
N ASN A 187 -0.99 -10.45 -1.41
CA ASN A 187 -1.63 -10.21 -0.11
C ASN A 187 -2.52 -11.39 0.30
N GLY A 188 -3.06 -12.15 -0.66
CA GLY A 188 -3.71 -13.43 -0.40
C GLY A 188 -2.73 -14.60 -0.33
N HIS A 189 -3.16 -15.78 -0.79
CA HIS A 189 -2.25 -16.89 -1.04
C HIS A 189 -1.41 -16.68 -2.30
N PHE A 190 -0.27 -17.36 -2.37
CA PHE A 190 0.56 -17.41 -3.58
C PHE A 190 0.74 -18.87 -4.02
N ASP A 191 0.12 -19.30 -5.12
CA ASP A 191 0.10 -20.70 -5.56
C ASP A 191 0.75 -20.94 -6.92
N VAL A 192 1.85 -21.71 -6.96
CA VAL A 192 2.43 -22.21 -8.21
C VAL A 192 1.71 -23.51 -8.61
N LEU A 193 0.60 -23.34 -9.32
CA LEU A 193 -0.35 -24.38 -9.75
C LEU A 193 0.18 -25.31 -10.85
N SER A 194 1.10 -24.84 -11.68
CA SER A 194 1.74 -25.66 -12.72
C SER A 194 3.09 -25.08 -13.15
N GLY A 195 3.97 -25.91 -13.69
CA GLY A 195 5.33 -25.49 -14.07
C GLY A 195 6.23 -25.33 -12.85
N TYR A 196 7.21 -24.43 -12.97
CA TYR A 196 8.17 -24.09 -11.92
C TYR A 196 8.34 -22.58 -11.86
N MET A 197 8.64 -22.06 -10.67
CA MET A 197 9.02 -20.66 -10.45
C MET A 197 10.44 -20.58 -9.91
N THR A 198 11.33 -19.92 -10.62
CA THR A 198 12.64 -19.53 -10.10
C THR A 198 12.49 -18.18 -9.40
N GLY A 199 12.56 -18.16 -8.08
CA GLY A 199 12.55 -16.93 -7.30
C GLY A 199 13.98 -16.56 -6.90
N ASN A 200 14.46 -15.44 -7.42
CA ASN A 200 15.75 -14.82 -7.10
C ASN A 200 15.45 -13.47 -6.41
N GLY A 201 14.93 -13.56 -5.19
CA GLY A 201 14.53 -12.41 -4.38
C GLY A 201 15.70 -11.55 -3.90
N ASN A 202 15.35 -10.40 -3.36
CA ASN A 202 16.30 -9.42 -2.83
C ASN A 202 16.03 -9.22 -1.32
N PRO A 203 17.07 -9.02 -0.49
CA PRO A 203 16.88 -8.62 0.90
C PRO A 203 16.03 -7.35 1.03
N MET A 204 15.08 -7.36 1.96
CA MET A 204 14.24 -6.19 2.23
C MET A 204 14.68 -5.51 3.52
N TYR A 205 14.63 -4.18 3.52
CA TYR A 205 15.01 -3.35 4.66
C TYR A 205 13.84 -2.49 5.12
N ASN A 206 13.82 -2.20 6.41
CA ASN A 206 12.93 -1.20 6.98
C ASN A 206 13.42 0.21 6.58
N PRO A 207 12.57 1.04 5.95
CA PRO A 207 12.98 2.34 5.42
C PRO A 207 13.20 3.39 6.52
N PHE A 208 12.66 3.18 7.71
CA PHE A 208 12.81 4.07 8.87
C PHE A 208 14.02 3.72 9.74
N SER A 209 14.23 2.43 10.00
CA SER A 209 15.31 1.97 10.89
C SER A 209 16.56 1.49 10.16
N GLY A 210 16.49 1.22 8.86
CA GLY A 210 17.56 0.63 8.06
C GLY A 210 17.85 -0.85 8.39
N ASN A 211 17.08 -1.44 9.31
CA ASN A 211 17.27 -2.83 9.72
C ASN A 211 16.76 -3.79 8.64
N LEU A 212 17.40 -4.96 8.54
CA LEU A 212 16.94 -6.03 7.66
C LEU A 212 15.57 -6.53 8.12
N ALA A 213 14.57 -6.45 7.23
CA ALA A 213 13.24 -6.99 7.45
C ALA A 213 13.17 -8.47 7.07
N SER A 214 13.72 -8.84 5.91
CA SER A 214 13.71 -10.21 5.42
C SER A 214 14.86 -10.49 4.45
N SER A 215 15.13 -11.77 4.18
CA SER A 215 16.19 -12.18 3.26
C SER A 215 15.78 -12.18 1.78
N GLY A 216 14.52 -11.85 1.47
CA GLY A 216 13.98 -11.89 0.10
C GLY A 216 13.30 -13.22 -0.25
N GLY A 217 12.48 -13.19 -1.31
CA GLY A 217 11.86 -14.39 -1.88
C GLY A 217 10.42 -14.20 -2.30
N VAL A 218 9.58 -15.15 -1.89
CA VAL A 218 8.14 -15.22 -2.22
C VAL A 218 7.33 -14.96 -0.95
N TYR A 219 6.36 -14.07 -1.04
CA TYR A 219 5.55 -13.61 0.08
C TYR A 219 4.07 -13.88 -0.20
N ALA A 220 3.34 -14.35 0.80
CA ALA A 220 1.90 -14.55 0.73
C ALA A 220 1.28 -14.22 2.08
N GLY A 221 0.37 -13.25 2.14
CA GLY A 221 -0.36 -12.91 3.37
C GLY A 221 -1.08 -14.12 3.97
N GLY A 222 -1.49 -15.09 3.13
CA GLY A 222 -1.78 -16.44 3.60
C GLY A 222 -0.60 -17.42 3.46
N TYR A 223 -0.67 -18.36 2.50
CA TYR A 223 0.33 -19.40 2.31
C TYR A 223 0.97 -19.37 0.92
N VAL A 224 2.26 -19.70 0.89
CA VAL A 224 3.01 -19.96 -0.33
C VAL A 224 2.91 -21.45 -0.70
N PHE A 225 2.20 -21.75 -1.78
CA PHE A 225 2.00 -23.10 -2.31
C PHE A 225 2.88 -23.40 -3.53
N PRO A 226 3.34 -24.66 -3.71
CA PRO A 226 3.21 -25.75 -2.75
C PRO A 226 4.14 -25.55 -1.55
N THR A 227 3.62 -25.79 -0.35
CA THR A 227 4.32 -25.52 0.93
C THR A 227 5.65 -26.28 1.07
N ASN A 228 5.74 -27.45 0.42
CA ASN A 228 6.96 -28.26 0.37
C ASN A 228 8.07 -27.73 -0.56
N GLY A 229 7.83 -26.63 -1.29
CA GLY A 229 8.83 -26.04 -2.18
C GLY A 229 9.03 -26.75 -3.52
N SER A 230 8.31 -27.84 -3.81
CA SER A 230 8.59 -28.74 -4.95
C SER A 230 8.54 -28.10 -6.35
N ARG A 231 7.95 -26.92 -6.47
CA ARG A 231 7.86 -26.15 -7.73
C ARG A 231 8.68 -24.86 -7.72
N TYR A 232 9.42 -24.62 -6.64
CA TYR A 232 10.28 -23.46 -6.52
C TYR A 232 11.74 -23.82 -6.82
N GLN A 233 12.42 -22.88 -7.46
CA GLN A 233 13.84 -22.92 -7.79
C GLN A 233 14.49 -21.60 -7.34
N GLY A 234 15.82 -21.48 -7.47
CA GLY A 234 16.55 -20.33 -6.93
C GLY A 234 16.56 -20.35 -5.40
N MET A 235 16.51 -19.20 -4.76
CA MET A 235 16.42 -19.13 -3.30
C MET A 235 15.03 -19.52 -2.77
N ALA A 236 13.97 -19.31 -3.56
CA ALA A 236 12.61 -19.67 -3.17
C ALA A 236 12.38 -21.18 -2.93
N GLN A 237 13.33 -22.05 -3.29
CA GLN A 237 13.27 -23.48 -2.96
C GLN A 237 13.46 -23.74 -1.45
N TYR A 238 14.07 -22.81 -0.70
CA TYR A 238 14.24 -22.90 0.74
C TYR A 238 13.04 -22.33 1.48
N SER A 239 12.66 -22.96 2.60
CA SER A 239 11.52 -22.52 3.42
C SER A 239 11.67 -21.09 3.93
N ASP A 240 12.90 -20.69 4.24
CA ASP A 240 13.22 -19.40 4.86
C ASP A 240 13.00 -18.22 3.89
N ASN A 241 12.83 -18.50 2.60
CA ASN A 241 12.53 -17.53 1.53
C ASN A 241 11.11 -17.69 0.97
N ARG A 242 10.26 -18.45 1.66
CA ARG A 242 8.82 -18.59 1.38
C ARG A 242 8.04 -18.10 2.60
N HIS A 243 7.75 -16.81 2.61
CA HIS A 243 7.11 -16.12 3.70
C HIS A 243 5.59 -16.37 3.64
N SER A 244 5.11 -17.29 4.46
CA SER A 244 3.68 -17.58 4.65
C SER A 244 3.23 -17.01 5.99
N TYR A 245 2.40 -15.98 5.96
CA TYR A 245 1.95 -15.27 7.16
C TYR A 245 0.67 -15.89 7.77
N ALA A 246 -0.11 -16.63 6.97
CA ALA A 246 -1.37 -17.23 7.40
C ALA A 246 -2.36 -16.23 8.04
N GLY A 247 -2.40 -15.00 7.51
CA GLY A 247 -3.20 -13.89 8.01
C GLY A 247 -2.62 -13.18 9.24
N VAL A 248 -1.37 -13.48 9.63
CA VAL A 248 -0.74 -12.92 10.84
C VAL A 248 0.60 -12.29 10.49
N ASP A 249 0.75 -11.00 10.81
CA ASP A 249 2.00 -10.26 10.62
C ASP A 249 3.16 -10.92 11.38
N ASN A 250 4.33 -11.04 10.73
CA ASN A 250 5.54 -11.50 11.42
C ASN A 250 6.13 -10.39 12.28
N ASP A 251 6.12 -9.16 11.74
CA ASP A 251 6.55 -7.93 12.39
C ASP A 251 5.83 -6.75 11.74
N THR A 252 5.86 -5.59 12.41
CA THR A 252 5.33 -4.30 11.94
C THR A 252 5.82 -3.93 10.54
N TRP A 253 7.04 -4.35 10.17
CA TRP A 253 7.68 -4.03 8.89
C TRP A 253 7.80 -5.23 7.95
N ASP A 254 7.29 -6.39 8.39
CA ASP A 254 7.12 -7.59 7.59
C ASP A 254 5.65 -8.06 7.74
N PRO A 255 4.67 -7.25 7.30
CA PRO A 255 3.25 -7.53 7.52
C PRO A 255 2.75 -8.63 6.60
N ALA A 256 1.62 -9.25 6.93
CA ALA A 256 0.90 -10.20 6.10
C ALA A 256 0.30 -9.52 4.86
N THR A 257 -0.17 -8.29 5.00
CA THR A 257 -0.75 -7.48 3.92
C THR A 257 -0.03 -6.15 3.78
N ILE A 258 0.21 -5.71 2.54
CA ILE A 258 0.72 -4.35 2.26
C ILE A 258 -0.44 -3.52 1.72
N PRO A 259 -0.72 -2.33 2.28
CA PRO A 259 -1.74 -1.43 1.76
C PRO A 259 -1.48 -1.09 0.29
N MET A 260 -2.54 -1.15 -0.52
CA MET A 260 -2.46 -0.87 -1.94
C MET A 260 -3.07 0.52 -2.22
N PRO A 261 -2.37 1.41 -2.96
CA PRO A 261 -2.91 2.69 -3.40
C PRO A 261 -4.20 2.51 -4.21
N ASN A 262 -4.93 3.63 -4.40
CA ASN A 262 -6.00 3.75 -5.37
C ASN A 262 -5.74 4.94 -6.30
N LEU A 263 -6.04 4.79 -7.58
CA LEU A 263 -6.06 5.89 -8.55
C LEU A 263 -7.42 6.59 -8.71
N ASN A 264 -8.51 6.01 -8.21
CA ASN A 264 -9.86 6.58 -8.35
C ASN A 264 -10.00 7.92 -7.61
N ASP A 265 -11.00 8.72 -8.01
CA ASP A 265 -11.55 9.82 -7.21
C ASP A 265 -12.85 9.42 -6.49
N PRO A 266 -12.78 8.58 -5.45
CA PRO A 266 -14.01 8.01 -4.93
C PRO A 266 -14.76 8.98 -4.00
N THR A 267 -14.26 10.21 -3.83
CA THR A 267 -14.91 11.24 -3.00
C THR A 267 -15.34 12.47 -3.76
N ASP A 268 -15.27 12.46 -5.10
CA ASP A 268 -15.61 13.63 -5.94
C ASP A 268 -14.82 14.85 -5.44
N ALA A 269 -13.50 14.69 -5.33
CA ALA A 269 -12.63 15.62 -4.63
C ALA A 269 -12.67 17.02 -5.24
N ASP A 270 -12.97 17.14 -6.54
CA ASP A 270 -13.14 18.41 -7.24
C ASP A 270 -14.61 18.89 -7.35
N ASN A 271 -15.58 18.09 -6.89
CA ASN A 271 -17.02 18.36 -6.88
C ASN A 271 -17.64 18.55 -8.29
N ASP A 272 -17.17 17.81 -9.28
CA ASP A 272 -17.73 17.79 -10.62
C ASP A 272 -18.92 16.80 -10.78
N GLY A 273 -19.06 15.87 -9.83
CA GLY A 273 -20.10 14.86 -9.76
C GLY A 273 -19.77 13.53 -10.43
N ASP A 274 -18.54 13.33 -10.90
CA ASP A 274 -17.99 12.07 -11.39
C ASP A 274 -17.04 11.46 -10.34
N VAL A 275 -17.43 10.31 -9.80
CA VAL A 275 -16.59 9.55 -8.84
C VAL A 275 -15.85 8.39 -9.51
N GLN A 276 -16.09 8.21 -10.81
CA GLN A 276 -15.54 7.13 -11.63
C GLN A 276 -14.48 7.67 -12.57
N GLU A 277 -13.65 8.57 -12.02
CA GLU A 277 -12.55 9.22 -12.70
C GLU A 277 -11.20 9.06 -11.98
N LEU A 278 -10.14 9.51 -12.64
CA LEU A 278 -8.81 9.55 -12.06
C LEU A 278 -8.77 10.64 -10.98
N ASN A 279 -8.15 10.37 -9.84
CA ASN A 279 -8.02 11.38 -8.78
C ASN A 279 -7.43 12.70 -9.33
N PRO A 280 -8.10 13.85 -9.14
CA PRO A 280 -7.62 15.16 -9.60
C PRO A 280 -6.22 15.52 -9.09
N TYR A 281 -5.77 14.91 -7.99
CA TYR A 281 -4.38 14.98 -7.52
C TYR A 281 -3.37 14.68 -8.63
N TYR A 282 -3.62 13.65 -9.45
CA TYR A 282 -2.69 13.25 -10.52
C TYR A 282 -2.69 14.25 -11.68
N GLU A 283 -3.79 14.94 -11.93
CA GLU A 283 -3.83 16.03 -12.89
C GLU A 283 -3.06 17.25 -12.41
N GLN A 284 -3.29 17.68 -11.17
CA GLN A 284 -2.54 18.78 -10.55
C GLN A 284 -1.05 18.49 -10.54
N LEU A 285 -0.69 17.24 -10.24
CA LEU A 285 0.68 16.76 -10.32
C LEU A 285 1.24 16.88 -11.75
N ALA A 286 0.52 16.38 -12.76
CA ALA A 286 0.97 16.45 -14.14
C ALA A 286 1.14 17.90 -14.64
N ARG A 287 0.24 18.80 -14.23
CA ARG A 287 0.28 20.24 -14.55
C ARG A 287 1.34 21.04 -13.78
N GLY A 288 2.07 20.40 -12.85
CA GLY A 288 3.10 21.05 -12.03
C GLY A 288 2.55 21.95 -10.92
N GLU A 289 1.27 21.82 -10.59
CA GLU A 289 0.58 22.65 -9.59
C GLU A 289 0.99 22.30 -8.16
N LEU A 290 1.56 21.10 -7.96
CA LEU A 290 2.05 20.60 -6.68
C LEU A 290 3.54 20.91 -6.43
N GLY A 291 4.12 21.83 -7.20
CA GLY A 291 5.50 22.31 -7.03
C GLY A 291 6.57 21.49 -7.74
N ASN A 292 6.18 20.48 -8.52
CA ASN A 292 7.03 19.81 -9.51
C ASN A 292 6.97 20.54 -10.87
N ASP A 293 7.90 20.19 -11.77
CA ASP A 293 7.83 20.64 -13.16
C ASP A 293 6.65 19.97 -13.89
N GLU A 294 5.99 20.73 -14.77
CA GLU A 294 4.92 20.23 -15.64
C GLU A 294 5.46 19.13 -16.56
N GLY A 295 4.78 17.99 -16.60
CA GLY A 295 5.21 16.87 -17.44
C GLY A 295 4.83 17.06 -18.90
N ARG A 296 5.52 16.35 -19.78
CA ARG A 296 5.31 16.42 -21.23
C ARG A 296 5.65 15.12 -21.91
N VAL A 297 4.95 14.85 -23.01
CA VAL A 297 5.18 13.66 -23.84
C VAL A 297 5.09 13.99 -25.31
N GLY A 298 5.89 13.31 -26.12
CA GLY A 298 5.82 13.44 -27.57
C GLY A 298 6.62 12.38 -28.32
N ILE A 299 6.81 12.62 -29.62
CA ILE A 299 7.57 11.73 -30.51
C ILE A 299 8.79 12.50 -30.99
N ASP A 300 9.98 12.02 -30.62
CA ASP A 300 11.24 12.56 -31.11
C ASP A 300 11.35 12.29 -32.61
N ASN A 301 11.00 13.28 -33.42
CA ASN A 301 10.90 13.11 -34.87
C ASN A 301 12.26 13.08 -35.55
N ASN A 302 13.27 13.60 -34.87
CA ASN A 302 14.60 13.82 -35.40
C ASN A 302 15.62 12.78 -34.89
N GLY A 303 15.28 12.06 -33.80
CA GLY A 303 16.05 10.95 -33.23
C GLY A 303 17.26 11.39 -32.41
N ASP A 304 17.29 12.61 -31.90
CA ASP A 304 18.40 13.14 -31.09
C ASP A 304 18.31 12.80 -29.59
N GLY A 305 17.20 12.18 -29.17
CA GLY A 305 16.94 11.80 -27.78
C GLY A 305 16.52 12.97 -26.90
N ILE A 306 16.15 14.11 -27.49
CA ILE A 306 15.68 15.30 -26.77
C ILE A 306 14.30 15.68 -27.29
N LEU A 307 13.31 15.78 -26.39
CA LEU A 307 11.98 16.22 -26.76
C LEU A 307 11.96 17.75 -26.97
N GLN A 308 11.91 18.18 -28.23
CA GLN A 308 11.81 19.59 -28.60
C GLN A 308 10.36 20.07 -28.51
N ASP A 309 10.14 21.37 -28.27
CA ASP A 309 8.78 21.94 -28.14
C ASP A 309 7.88 21.66 -29.35
N SER A 310 8.44 21.53 -30.56
CA SER A 310 7.70 21.19 -31.78
C SER A 310 7.30 19.71 -31.89
N GLU A 311 7.84 18.86 -31.03
CA GLU A 311 7.63 17.40 -31.01
C GLU A 311 6.70 16.96 -29.87
N VAL A 312 6.44 17.86 -28.92
CA VAL A 312 5.48 17.66 -27.83
C VAL A 312 4.07 17.46 -28.41
N LEU A 313 3.42 16.38 -27.97
CA LEU A 313 2.03 16.10 -28.30
C LEU A 313 1.09 16.80 -27.32
N PHE A 314 1.39 16.75 -26.02
CA PHE A 314 0.68 17.47 -24.97
C PHE A 314 1.57 17.64 -23.72
N THR A 315 1.18 18.58 -22.85
CA THR A 315 1.78 18.86 -21.55
C THR A 315 0.73 18.70 -20.45
N GLY A 316 1.14 18.29 -19.26
CA GLY A 316 0.24 18.04 -18.14
C GLY A 316 -0.75 16.92 -18.43
N ALA A 317 -2.01 17.28 -18.69
CA ALA A 317 -3.10 16.35 -18.92
C ALA A 317 -3.65 16.46 -20.35
N TRP A 318 -4.02 15.32 -20.94
CA TRP A 318 -4.82 15.26 -22.15
C TRP A 318 -6.23 14.77 -21.82
N GLY A 319 -7.23 15.51 -22.27
CA GLY A 319 -8.64 15.28 -22.00
C GLY A 319 -9.23 16.14 -20.88
N ASP A 320 -8.46 17.08 -20.33
CA ASP A 320 -8.91 18.04 -19.32
C ASP A 320 -9.52 19.31 -19.94
N SER A 321 -9.39 19.46 -21.26
CA SER A 321 -9.79 20.65 -22.00
C SER A 321 -10.94 20.39 -22.97
N THR A 322 -11.81 21.41 -23.14
CA THR A 322 -12.95 21.31 -24.05
C THR A 322 -12.50 21.01 -25.49
N GLY A 323 -12.93 19.87 -26.03
CA GLY A 323 -12.64 19.45 -27.41
C GLY A 323 -11.54 18.39 -27.52
N GLU A 324 -10.90 18.06 -26.41
CA GLU A 324 -10.03 16.89 -26.31
C GLU A 324 -10.87 15.62 -26.10
N ASN A 325 -10.39 14.50 -26.63
CA ASN A 325 -11.11 13.23 -26.60
C ASN A 325 -10.66 12.29 -25.48
N GLY A 326 -9.69 12.72 -24.67
CA GLY A 326 -9.12 11.96 -23.55
C GLY A 326 -8.26 10.75 -23.94
N ASN A 327 -8.36 10.22 -25.16
CA ASN A 327 -7.62 9.02 -25.56
C ASN A 327 -6.37 9.36 -26.39
N VAL A 328 -5.30 8.59 -26.20
CA VAL A 328 -4.00 8.84 -26.85
C VAL A 328 -3.44 7.56 -27.46
N VAL A 329 -2.88 7.67 -28.68
CA VAL A 329 -2.08 6.60 -29.31
C VAL A 329 -0.62 7.04 -29.43
N LEU A 330 0.30 6.27 -28.84
CA LEU A 330 1.74 6.49 -28.91
C LEU A 330 2.43 5.29 -29.58
N SER A 331 3.19 5.54 -30.64
CA SER A 331 3.95 4.51 -31.34
C SER A 331 5.39 4.97 -31.57
N GLY A 332 6.31 4.44 -30.78
CA GLY A 332 7.73 4.73 -30.89
C GLY A 332 8.44 3.80 -31.88
N THR A 333 9.53 4.28 -32.46
CA THR A 333 10.47 3.47 -33.27
C THR A 333 11.90 3.81 -32.88
N SER A 334 12.88 2.99 -33.22
CA SER A 334 14.30 3.30 -32.94
C SER A 334 14.82 4.60 -33.51
N SER A 335 14.24 5.07 -34.62
CA SER A 335 14.57 6.38 -35.21
C SER A 335 13.71 7.52 -34.68
N LYS A 336 12.59 7.19 -34.03
CA LYS A 336 11.61 8.14 -33.53
C LYS A 336 10.97 7.64 -32.23
N PRO A 337 11.72 7.61 -31.12
CA PRO A 337 11.20 7.10 -29.87
C PRO A 337 10.09 8.01 -29.34
N ILE A 338 9.22 7.44 -28.53
CA ILE A 338 8.39 8.22 -27.62
C ILE A 338 9.33 8.82 -26.57
N ILE A 339 9.18 10.10 -26.23
CA ILE A 339 9.90 10.68 -25.09
C ILE A 339 8.89 11.17 -24.08
N ILE A 340 9.07 10.78 -22.82
CA ILE A 340 8.34 11.28 -21.66
C ILE A 340 9.31 11.98 -20.71
N ASP A 341 8.87 13.10 -20.16
CA ASP A 341 9.61 13.93 -19.22
C ASP A 341 8.62 14.38 -18.13
N GLY A 342 8.69 13.76 -16.96
CA GLY A 342 7.80 14.01 -15.82
C GLY A 342 6.44 13.28 -15.88
N PRO A 343 5.53 13.61 -14.94
CA PRO A 343 4.19 13.01 -14.86
C PRO A 343 3.24 13.61 -15.92
N VAL A 344 2.52 12.75 -16.64
CA VAL A 344 1.47 13.15 -17.61
C VAL A 344 0.18 12.38 -17.35
N VAL A 345 -0.96 13.01 -17.65
CA VAL A 345 -2.29 12.39 -17.55
C VAL A 345 -2.89 12.15 -18.92
N VAL A 346 -3.53 10.99 -19.08
CA VAL A 346 -4.43 10.66 -20.19
C VAL A 346 -5.77 10.31 -19.56
N SER A 347 -6.80 11.18 -19.68
CA SER A 347 -8.06 10.97 -18.96
C SER A 347 -8.85 9.76 -19.45
N GLY A 348 -8.66 9.34 -20.71
CA GLY A 348 -9.27 8.17 -21.31
C GLY A 348 -8.31 6.98 -21.45
N ASP A 349 -8.35 6.34 -22.61
CA ASP A 349 -7.52 5.19 -22.96
C ASP A 349 -6.14 5.61 -23.50
N LEU A 350 -5.08 4.97 -22.98
CA LEU A 350 -3.73 5.06 -23.53
C LEU A 350 -3.44 3.81 -24.38
N VAL A 351 -3.12 3.98 -25.65
CA VAL A 351 -2.62 2.89 -26.51
C VAL A 351 -1.16 3.15 -26.82
N ILE A 352 -0.27 2.22 -26.47
CA ILE A 352 1.18 2.43 -26.57
C ILE A 352 1.92 1.21 -27.11
N LYS A 353 2.94 1.44 -27.95
CA LYS A 353 3.93 0.43 -28.36
C LYS A 353 5.26 1.04 -28.81
N GLY A 354 6.31 0.22 -28.84
CA GLY A 354 7.60 0.55 -29.44
C GLY A 354 8.63 1.11 -28.46
N GLU A 355 9.56 1.90 -28.97
CA GLU A 355 10.66 2.45 -28.17
C GLU A 355 10.24 3.72 -27.42
N ILE A 356 10.59 3.78 -26.13
CA ILE A 356 10.34 4.90 -25.24
C ILE A 356 11.64 5.34 -24.54
N GLY A 357 11.84 6.64 -24.42
CA GLY A 357 12.96 7.25 -23.72
C GLY A 357 12.51 8.27 -22.67
N GLY A 358 13.43 8.63 -21.79
CA GLY A 358 13.19 9.61 -20.73
C GLY A 358 12.68 9.00 -19.43
N GLN A 359 12.21 9.87 -18.54
CA GLN A 359 11.80 9.51 -17.18
C GLN A 359 10.47 10.17 -16.85
N GLY A 360 9.47 9.36 -16.52
CA GLY A 360 8.14 9.89 -16.24
C GLY A 360 7.06 8.85 -16.00
N ALA A 361 5.87 9.32 -15.68
CA ALA A 361 4.72 8.48 -15.32
C ALA A 361 3.50 8.87 -16.16
N PHE A 362 2.86 7.87 -16.76
CA PHE A 362 1.51 8.01 -17.31
C PHE A 362 0.51 7.67 -16.21
N TYR A 363 -0.36 8.61 -15.88
CA TYR A 363 -1.60 8.33 -15.15
C TYR A 363 -2.74 8.25 -16.14
N VAL A 364 -3.37 7.09 -16.22
CA VAL A 364 -4.35 6.78 -17.24
C VAL A 364 -5.69 6.62 -16.56
N GLY A 365 -6.62 7.50 -16.90
CA GLY A 365 -7.95 7.52 -16.32
C GLY A 365 -8.77 6.31 -16.70
N ARG A 366 -8.50 5.64 -17.83
CA ARG A 366 -9.16 4.39 -18.16
C ARG A 366 -8.19 3.22 -18.35
N ASN A 367 -8.16 2.58 -19.52
CA ASN A 367 -7.34 1.40 -19.78
C ASN A 367 -6.02 1.79 -20.46
N THR A 368 -4.94 1.06 -20.13
CA THR A 368 -3.68 1.11 -20.88
C THR A 368 -3.55 -0.11 -21.79
N TYR A 369 -3.52 0.11 -23.10
CA TYR A 369 -3.30 -0.91 -24.11
C TYR A 369 -1.83 -0.93 -24.53
N VAL A 370 -1.08 -1.88 -23.99
CA VAL A 370 0.27 -2.22 -24.47
C VAL A 370 0.11 -3.05 -25.74
N ALA A 371 -0.11 -2.35 -26.85
CA ALA A 371 -0.45 -2.92 -28.15
C ALA A 371 0.75 -3.59 -28.84
N GLY A 372 1.95 -3.50 -28.28
CA GLY A 372 3.16 -4.11 -28.80
C GLY A 372 4.27 -4.10 -27.76
N THR A 373 5.44 -4.59 -28.12
CA THR A 373 6.59 -4.60 -27.19
C THR A 373 6.99 -3.16 -26.82
N ILE A 374 7.21 -2.90 -25.52
CA ILE A 374 7.76 -1.64 -25.02
C ILE A 374 9.23 -1.85 -24.68
N GLN A 375 10.10 -0.99 -25.20
CA GLN A 375 11.54 -1.06 -25.01
C GLN A 375 12.12 0.31 -24.66
N TYR A 376 13.04 0.35 -23.70
CA TYR A 376 13.79 1.56 -23.42
C TYR A 376 14.79 1.89 -24.54
N ALA A 377 14.79 3.13 -25.02
CA ALA A 377 15.76 3.62 -26.01
C ALA A 377 17.20 3.68 -25.43
N ASN A 378 17.29 3.98 -24.14
CA ASN A 378 18.50 4.10 -23.31
C ASN A 378 18.30 3.29 -22.01
N ALA A 379 18.19 1.97 -22.17
CA ALA A 379 18.01 1.02 -21.08
C ALA A 379 19.16 1.06 -20.04
N PRO A 380 18.86 0.74 -18.76
CA PRO A 380 19.89 0.51 -17.75
C PRO A 380 20.75 -0.72 -18.09
N SER A 381 21.94 -0.76 -17.50
CA SER A 381 22.80 -1.95 -17.50
C SER A 381 22.15 -3.12 -16.76
N GLU A 382 22.66 -4.33 -16.95
CA GLU A 382 22.10 -5.53 -16.31
C GLU A 382 22.01 -5.39 -14.78
N ARG A 383 20.83 -5.69 -14.22
CA ARG A 383 20.58 -5.55 -12.77
C ARG A 383 21.47 -6.48 -11.93
N PRO A 384 21.88 -6.07 -10.73
CA PRO A 384 22.53 -6.96 -9.77
C PRO A 384 21.56 -8.06 -9.30
N THR A 385 21.99 -9.32 -9.34
CA THR A 385 21.28 -10.44 -8.71
C THR A 385 21.93 -10.80 -7.38
N TYR A 386 21.13 -10.97 -6.33
CA TYR A 386 21.61 -11.36 -5.01
C TYR A 386 22.16 -12.80 -5.02
N ASN A 387 23.42 -12.98 -4.64
CA ASN A 387 24.06 -14.29 -4.61
C ASN A 387 23.77 -15.03 -3.30
N TYR A 388 22.53 -15.49 -3.16
CA TYR A 388 22.03 -16.14 -1.95
C TYR A 388 22.96 -17.25 -1.43
N GLY A 389 23.39 -17.13 -0.17
CA GLY A 389 24.27 -18.08 0.51
C GLY A 389 25.78 -17.84 0.33
N SER A 390 26.18 -16.92 -0.56
CA SER A 390 27.59 -16.55 -0.75
C SER A 390 27.88 -15.05 -0.61
N GLU A 391 26.85 -14.21 -0.61
CA GLU A 391 26.90 -12.77 -0.41
C GLU A 391 25.99 -12.41 0.76
N THR A 392 26.38 -11.43 1.57
CA THR A 392 25.55 -10.92 2.66
C THR A 392 24.55 -9.87 2.15
N PRO A 393 23.41 -9.65 2.86
CA PRO A 393 22.47 -8.60 2.49
C PRO A 393 23.10 -7.20 2.37
N ALA A 394 24.03 -6.87 3.24
CA ALA A 394 24.70 -5.57 3.25
C ALA A 394 25.60 -5.39 2.01
N GLU A 395 26.39 -6.40 1.66
CA GLU A 395 27.23 -6.38 0.44
C GLU A 395 26.37 -6.25 -0.83
N TYR A 396 25.22 -6.92 -0.86
CA TYR A 396 24.27 -6.76 -1.96
C TYR A 396 23.68 -5.35 -2.03
N SER A 397 23.29 -4.78 -0.89
CA SER A 397 22.76 -3.42 -0.79
C SER A 397 23.75 -2.39 -1.33
N ASP A 398 25.03 -2.49 -0.95
CA ASP A 398 26.09 -1.60 -1.45
C ASP A 398 26.21 -1.70 -2.98
N ARG A 399 26.19 -2.91 -3.54
CA ARG A 399 26.27 -3.14 -5.00
C ARG A 399 25.04 -2.65 -5.75
N VAL A 400 23.86 -2.71 -5.13
CA VAL A 400 22.63 -2.15 -5.68
C VAL A 400 22.72 -0.62 -5.71
N ASN A 401 23.20 0.03 -4.65
CA ASN A 401 23.37 1.48 -4.62
C ASN A 401 24.36 1.96 -5.69
N ASP A 402 25.51 1.28 -5.86
CA ASP A 402 26.46 1.57 -6.94
C ASP A 402 25.82 1.45 -8.33
N TRP A 403 24.94 0.46 -8.51
CA TRP A 403 24.22 0.26 -9.76
C TRP A 403 23.15 1.34 -9.98
N ILE A 404 22.41 1.73 -8.95
CA ILE A 404 21.42 2.82 -9.01
C ILE A 404 22.11 4.10 -9.46
N ASP A 405 23.22 4.49 -8.81
CA ASP A 405 23.99 5.69 -9.16
C ASP A 405 24.44 5.67 -10.62
N ALA A 406 24.96 4.53 -11.09
CA ALA A 406 25.44 4.35 -12.46
C ALA A 406 24.33 4.37 -13.52
N ASN A 407 23.08 4.10 -13.13
CA ASN A 407 21.92 4.04 -14.02
C ASN A 407 20.89 5.16 -13.77
N SER A 408 21.25 6.16 -12.96
CA SER A 408 20.36 7.26 -12.59
C SER A 408 19.87 8.09 -13.79
N GLY A 409 20.70 8.26 -14.83
CA GLY A 409 20.34 8.95 -16.08
C GLY A 409 19.75 8.04 -17.17
N LYS A 410 19.27 6.84 -16.82
CA LYS A 410 18.70 5.86 -17.76
C LYS A 410 17.18 5.95 -17.79
N ASP A 411 16.58 5.44 -18.86
CA ASP A 411 15.13 5.52 -19.02
C ASP A 411 14.41 4.77 -17.91
N LEU A 412 13.28 5.32 -17.47
CA LEU A 412 12.36 4.68 -16.53
C LEU A 412 10.97 5.26 -16.76
N VAL A 413 10.02 4.42 -17.14
CA VAL A 413 8.63 4.84 -17.32
C VAL A 413 7.74 4.09 -16.37
N SER A 414 6.65 4.72 -15.94
CA SER A 414 5.57 4.02 -15.26
C SER A 414 4.22 4.22 -15.94
N PHE A 415 3.38 3.18 -15.89
CA PHE A 415 2.00 3.15 -16.36
C PHE A 415 1.11 2.92 -15.14
N GLN A 416 0.56 4.00 -14.59
CA GLN A 416 -0.37 4.00 -13.46
C GLN A 416 -1.78 4.04 -14.04
N THR A 417 -2.44 2.89 -14.11
CA THR A 417 -3.71 2.73 -14.84
C THR A 417 -4.86 2.57 -13.85
N ARG A 418 -5.87 3.43 -13.94
CA ARG A 418 -7.05 3.34 -13.08
C ARG A 418 -7.82 2.05 -13.32
N GLU A 419 -8.06 1.70 -14.58
CA GLU A 419 -8.75 0.46 -14.94
C GLU A 419 -7.73 -0.66 -15.19
N SER A 420 -7.78 -1.31 -16.35
CA SER A 420 -6.96 -2.46 -16.68
C SER A 420 -5.80 -2.16 -17.63
N VAL A 421 -4.73 -2.93 -17.50
CA VAL A 421 -3.62 -2.97 -18.45
C VAL A 421 -3.79 -4.16 -19.38
N VAL A 422 -3.96 -3.88 -20.67
CA VAL A 422 -4.27 -4.84 -21.73
C VAL A 422 -3.03 -5.08 -22.59
N LEU A 423 -2.55 -6.31 -22.62
CA LEU A 423 -1.37 -6.70 -23.39
C LEU A 423 -1.76 -7.38 -24.69
N ALA A 424 -1.11 -6.96 -25.78
CA ALA A 424 -1.30 -7.47 -27.14
C ALA A 424 -2.72 -7.19 -27.71
N ASP A 425 -3.00 -7.72 -28.90
CA ASP A 425 -4.29 -7.58 -29.55
C ASP A 425 -5.41 -8.36 -28.83
N TYR A 426 -6.19 -7.65 -28.00
CA TYR A 426 -7.33 -8.21 -27.27
C TYR A 426 -8.50 -8.64 -28.17
N THR A 427 -8.51 -8.24 -29.44
CA THR A 427 -9.58 -8.60 -30.38
C THR A 427 -9.43 -10.02 -30.92
N GLN A 428 -8.28 -10.66 -30.72
CA GLN A 428 -8.02 -11.99 -31.26
C GLN A 428 -8.78 -13.10 -30.54
N THR A 429 -9.20 -14.08 -31.31
CA THR A 429 -9.82 -15.32 -30.80
C THR A 429 -8.94 -16.01 -29.76
N THR A 430 -7.61 -15.99 -29.93
CA THR A 430 -6.69 -16.61 -28.96
C THR A 430 -6.70 -15.87 -27.63
N TRP A 431 -6.65 -14.53 -27.67
CA TRP A 431 -6.71 -13.70 -26.48
C TRP A 431 -8.03 -13.95 -25.74
N LYS A 432 -9.18 -13.82 -26.44
CA LYS A 432 -10.50 -14.07 -25.85
C LYS A 432 -10.59 -15.46 -25.23
N ARG A 433 -10.12 -16.49 -25.93
CA ARG A 433 -10.16 -17.88 -25.48
C ARG A 433 -9.46 -18.10 -24.14
N TYR A 434 -8.27 -17.54 -23.96
CA TYR A 434 -7.44 -17.82 -22.78
C TYR A 434 -7.68 -16.83 -21.64
N ILE A 435 -8.22 -15.65 -21.93
CA ILE A 435 -8.40 -14.59 -20.96
C ILE A 435 -9.86 -14.54 -20.49
N THR A 436 -10.83 -14.28 -21.40
CA THR A 436 -12.21 -13.91 -21.04
C THR A 436 -13.28 -14.96 -21.34
N ASP A 437 -13.05 -15.90 -22.25
CA ASP A 437 -14.04 -16.92 -22.63
C ASP A 437 -14.24 -17.96 -21.52
N SER A 438 -15.27 -18.80 -21.65
CA SER A 438 -15.50 -19.91 -20.72
C SER A 438 -14.30 -20.87 -20.71
N GLY A 439 -13.64 -20.99 -19.56
CA GLY A 439 -12.40 -21.76 -19.40
C GLY A 439 -11.12 -20.95 -19.65
N GLY A 440 -11.26 -19.66 -19.96
CA GLY A 440 -10.22 -18.65 -19.81
C GLY A 440 -10.02 -18.30 -18.34
N TRP A 441 -8.87 -17.69 -18.05
CA TRP A 441 -8.36 -17.51 -16.71
C TRP A 441 -9.15 -16.49 -15.86
N LEU A 442 -9.72 -15.43 -16.45
CA LEU A 442 -10.56 -14.50 -15.68
C LEU A 442 -11.85 -15.14 -15.18
N ARG A 443 -12.29 -16.23 -15.83
CA ARG A 443 -13.50 -16.98 -15.46
C ARG A 443 -13.20 -18.26 -14.67
N ASP A 444 -11.93 -18.48 -14.31
CA ASP A 444 -11.57 -19.61 -13.47
C ASP A 444 -12.09 -19.36 -12.05
N TYR A 445 -12.61 -20.40 -11.37
CA TYR A 445 -13.14 -20.26 -10.01
C TYR A 445 -12.10 -19.81 -8.97
N ARG A 446 -10.81 -19.89 -9.33
CA ARG A 446 -9.69 -19.37 -8.53
C ARG A 446 -9.47 -17.88 -8.74
N ASN A 447 -9.95 -17.33 -9.85
CA ASN A 447 -10.05 -15.90 -10.12
C ASN A 447 -11.47 -15.44 -9.74
N ASP A 448 -11.69 -15.23 -8.45
CA ASP A 448 -12.92 -14.59 -7.97
C ASP A 448 -12.71 -13.07 -7.95
N GLY A 449 -13.11 -12.40 -9.02
CA GLY A 449 -13.07 -10.93 -9.12
C GLY A 449 -14.38 -10.27 -8.72
N SER A 450 -15.27 -10.98 -8.00
CA SER A 450 -16.45 -10.33 -7.41
C SER A 450 -16.07 -9.69 -6.09
N GLU A 451 -16.60 -8.51 -5.81
CA GLU A 451 -16.41 -7.81 -4.54
C GLU A 451 -17.32 -8.39 -3.44
N ASP A 452 -17.18 -9.69 -3.21
CA ASP A 452 -17.81 -10.50 -2.16
C ASP A 452 -16.72 -11.43 -1.59
N VAL A 453 -15.55 -10.82 -1.30
CA VAL A 453 -14.29 -11.48 -0.94
C VAL A 453 -14.10 -11.66 0.57
N GLY A 454 -15.02 -11.17 1.39
CA GLY A 454 -14.91 -11.12 2.83
C GLY A 454 -14.20 -9.86 3.36
N ILE A 455 -14.39 -9.59 4.65
CA ILE A 455 -13.88 -8.38 5.32
C ILE A 455 -12.35 -8.29 5.40
N ASP A 456 -11.64 -9.37 5.06
CA ASP A 456 -10.19 -9.39 4.95
C ASP A 456 -9.69 -8.90 3.58
N GLY A 457 -10.60 -8.52 2.68
CA GLY A 457 -10.31 -7.85 1.41
C GLY A 457 -9.59 -8.73 0.39
N VAL A 458 -9.54 -10.05 0.62
CA VAL A 458 -8.92 -11.02 -0.28
C VAL A 458 -9.74 -12.31 -0.32
N PHE A 459 -9.97 -12.82 -1.53
CA PHE A 459 -10.67 -14.09 -1.75
C PHE A 459 -10.04 -15.23 -0.97
N GLY A 460 -10.84 -16.06 -0.30
CA GLY A 460 -10.38 -17.32 0.28
C GLY A 460 -9.80 -17.21 1.69
N ASN A 461 -9.75 -18.33 2.39
CA ASN A 461 -9.36 -18.36 3.79
C ASN A 461 -7.84 -18.33 3.97
N GLN A 462 -7.31 -17.15 4.26
CA GLN A 462 -5.88 -16.90 4.49
C GLN A 462 -5.24 -17.77 5.59
N THR A 463 -6.03 -18.26 6.54
CA THR A 463 -5.54 -19.08 7.66
C THR A 463 -5.55 -20.59 7.38
N SER A 464 -6.08 -21.02 6.22
CA SER A 464 -6.31 -22.43 5.91
C SER A 464 -5.40 -22.98 4.81
N SER A 465 -4.36 -23.70 5.23
CA SER A 465 -3.49 -24.41 4.26
C SER A 465 -4.14 -25.62 3.59
N SER A 466 -5.25 -26.14 4.13
CA SER A 466 -5.92 -27.35 3.64
C SER A 466 -7.14 -27.06 2.76
N ASN A 467 -7.74 -25.89 2.91
CA ASN A 467 -8.83 -25.39 2.07
C ASN A 467 -8.59 -23.92 1.70
N PRO A 468 -7.55 -23.64 0.88
CA PRO A 468 -7.14 -22.28 0.53
C PRO A 468 -8.23 -21.48 -0.21
N TYR A 469 -9.10 -22.15 -0.95
CA TYR A 469 -10.16 -21.53 -1.76
C TYR A 469 -11.53 -21.56 -1.07
N GLY A 470 -11.59 -21.96 0.20
CA GLY A 470 -12.80 -21.90 0.99
C GLY A 470 -13.00 -20.49 1.51
N GLY A 471 -14.25 -20.00 1.50
CA GLY A 471 -14.51 -18.61 1.85
C GLY A 471 -14.08 -18.24 3.27
N SER A 472 -13.61 -17.01 3.43
CA SER A 472 -13.33 -16.35 4.70
C SER A 472 -14.63 -15.93 5.40
N SER A 473 -14.53 -15.11 6.44
CA SER A 473 -15.73 -14.56 7.10
C SER A 473 -16.35 -13.49 6.21
N LYS A 474 -17.68 -13.57 6.01
CA LYS A 474 -18.48 -12.68 5.12
C LYS A 474 -18.34 -12.93 3.62
N GLU A 475 -17.29 -13.64 3.19
CA GLU A 475 -17.14 -14.02 1.79
C GLU A 475 -18.26 -14.95 1.29
N ARG A 476 -18.83 -14.62 0.12
CA ARG A 476 -19.87 -15.36 -0.59
C ARG A 476 -21.11 -15.60 0.25
N ASP A 477 -21.43 -14.66 1.14
CA ASP A 477 -22.60 -14.75 2.03
C ASP A 477 -23.86 -14.09 1.43
N GLY A 478 -23.72 -13.46 0.27
CA GLY A 478 -24.79 -12.75 -0.45
C GLY A 478 -25.01 -11.32 0.02
N TYR A 479 -24.12 -10.78 0.86
CA TYR A 479 -24.07 -9.39 1.27
C TYR A 479 -22.72 -8.80 0.93
N TRP A 480 -22.73 -7.52 0.57
CA TRP A 480 -21.54 -6.71 0.41
C TRP A 480 -21.35 -5.87 1.67
N THR A 481 -20.29 -6.16 2.41
CA THR A 481 -19.98 -5.60 3.72
C THR A 481 -19.02 -4.43 3.58
N VAL A 482 -19.52 -3.22 3.80
CA VAL A 482 -18.75 -1.97 3.65
C VAL A 482 -19.02 -1.01 4.80
N ASP A 483 -18.15 -0.02 4.99
CA ASP A 483 -18.42 1.09 5.89
C ASP A 483 -19.15 2.21 5.13
N LEU A 484 -20.23 2.73 5.71
CA LEU A 484 -21.01 3.82 5.15
C LEU A 484 -20.76 5.11 5.94
N LEU A 485 -20.67 6.24 5.23
CA LEU A 485 -20.60 7.59 5.79
C LEU A 485 -21.91 8.33 5.52
N ASN A 486 -22.55 8.84 6.58
CA ASN A 486 -23.68 9.74 6.43
C ASN A 486 -23.18 11.14 6.07
N THR A 487 -23.57 11.64 4.90
CA THR A 487 -23.06 12.93 4.37
C THR A 487 -23.57 14.15 5.13
N SER A 488 -24.64 14.01 5.91
CA SER A 488 -25.24 15.11 6.68
C SER A 488 -24.79 15.16 8.14
N THR A 489 -24.49 14.01 8.75
CA THR A 489 -24.14 13.93 10.18
C THR A 489 -22.67 13.59 10.43
N GLY A 490 -21.95 13.08 9.41
CA GLY A 490 -20.61 12.51 9.56
C GLY A 490 -20.59 11.16 10.30
N GLU A 491 -21.76 10.58 10.58
CA GLU A 491 -21.85 9.28 11.25
C GLU A 491 -21.35 8.16 10.35
N ARG A 492 -20.48 7.31 10.88
CA ARG A 492 -19.95 6.12 10.20
C ARG A 492 -20.57 4.85 10.78
N ALA A 493 -20.97 3.93 9.91
CA ALA A 493 -21.47 2.62 10.33
C ALA A 493 -21.14 1.53 9.31
N ARG A 494 -20.70 0.37 9.80
CA ARG A 494 -20.58 -0.84 8.97
C ARG A 494 -21.96 -1.36 8.59
N ALA A 495 -22.15 -1.70 7.32
CA ALA A 495 -23.40 -2.19 6.78
C ALA A 495 -23.19 -3.47 5.95
N ASP A 496 -24.16 -4.37 6.04
CA ASP A 496 -24.28 -5.54 5.17
C ASP A 496 -25.34 -5.23 4.09
N LEU A 497 -24.91 -4.88 2.88
CA LEU A 497 -25.79 -4.53 1.77
C LEU A 497 -26.15 -5.79 0.96
N ALA A 498 -27.43 -6.17 0.92
CA ALA A 498 -27.85 -7.38 0.24
C ALA A 498 -27.57 -7.32 -1.28
N ILE A 499 -26.84 -8.31 -1.79
CA ILE A 499 -26.56 -8.44 -3.22
C ILE A 499 -27.79 -9.07 -3.89
N SER A 500 -28.51 -8.27 -4.68
CA SER A 500 -29.73 -8.68 -5.37
C SER A 500 -29.56 -8.53 -6.88
N SER A 501 -29.71 -9.63 -7.62
CA SER A 501 -29.52 -9.68 -9.07
C SER A 501 -28.14 -9.14 -9.53
N GLY A 502 -27.12 -9.28 -8.69
CA GLY A 502 -25.77 -8.79 -8.95
C GLY A 502 -25.67 -7.26 -8.85
N SER A 503 -26.37 -6.66 -7.90
CA SER A 503 -26.26 -5.24 -7.60
C SER A 503 -26.64 -5.00 -6.14
N VAL A 504 -26.15 -3.91 -5.57
CA VAL A 504 -26.46 -3.44 -4.23
C VAL A 504 -27.25 -2.13 -4.30
N THR A 505 -27.92 -1.76 -3.22
CA THR A 505 -28.60 -0.45 -3.12
C THR A 505 -28.07 0.29 -1.91
N ILE A 506 -27.43 1.43 -2.14
CA ILE A 506 -26.90 2.31 -1.10
C ILE A 506 -28.04 3.21 -0.59
N PRO A 507 -28.23 3.36 0.74
CA PRO A 507 -29.20 4.30 1.29
C PRO A 507 -28.92 5.75 0.88
N SER A 508 -29.97 6.55 0.59
CA SER A 508 -29.82 7.87 -0.05
C SER A 508 -29.02 8.92 0.73
N ASP A 509 -28.95 8.80 2.06
CA ASP A 509 -28.25 9.77 2.92
C ASP A 509 -26.79 9.34 3.20
N PHE A 510 -26.35 8.26 2.54
CA PHE A 510 -25.07 7.62 2.79
C PHE A 510 -24.27 7.45 1.49
N VAL A 511 -22.95 7.47 1.64
CA VAL A 511 -21.98 7.06 0.63
C VAL A 511 -21.15 5.91 1.19
N VAL A 512 -20.60 5.06 0.32
CA VAL A 512 -19.62 4.04 0.72
C VAL A 512 -18.32 4.74 1.05
N VAL A 513 -17.66 4.32 2.14
CA VAL A 513 -16.29 4.73 2.42
C VAL A 513 -15.40 3.95 1.45
N PRO A 514 -14.70 4.64 0.53
CA PRO A 514 -13.97 3.96 -0.53
C PRO A 514 -12.85 3.05 0.01
N GLY A 515 -12.72 1.86 -0.56
CA GLY A 515 -11.74 0.86 -0.14
C GLY A 515 -12.08 0.16 1.18
N SER A 516 -13.28 0.38 1.72
CA SER A 516 -13.69 -0.18 3.01
C SER A 516 -14.33 -1.56 2.85
N GLY A 517 -13.99 -2.47 3.76
CA GLY A 517 -14.59 -3.81 3.79
C GLY A 517 -14.33 -4.58 2.49
N GLU A 518 -15.41 -4.88 1.76
CA GLU A 518 -15.39 -5.65 0.51
C GLU A 518 -15.33 -4.79 -0.76
N ASP A 519 -15.22 -3.47 -0.66
CA ASP A 519 -14.91 -2.55 -1.77
C ASP A 519 -13.39 -2.63 -2.06
N VAL A 520 -12.98 -3.60 -2.88
CA VAL A 520 -11.57 -4.00 -3.04
C VAL A 520 -10.85 -3.04 -3.95
N ASP A 521 -11.49 -2.59 -5.03
CA ASP A 521 -10.89 -1.65 -5.99
C ASP A 521 -11.02 -0.19 -5.52
N GLY A 522 -11.89 0.07 -4.55
CA GLY A 522 -12.05 1.33 -3.85
C GLY A 522 -12.80 2.40 -4.64
N ASP A 523 -13.67 2.01 -5.56
CA ASP A 523 -14.49 2.92 -6.36
C ASP A 523 -15.82 3.31 -5.66
N GLY A 524 -16.14 2.67 -4.53
CA GLY A 524 -17.36 2.91 -3.76
C GLY A 524 -18.63 2.26 -4.32
N ASN A 525 -18.51 1.42 -5.36
CA ASN A 525 -19.57 0.60 -5.94
C ASN A 525 -19.29 -0.88 -5.71
N TYR A 526 -20.31 -1.69 -5.97
CA TYR A 526 -20.15 -3.14 -5.94
C TYR A 526 -19.86 -3.65 -7.35
N ASP A 527 -18.72 -4.33 -7.51
CA ASP A 527 -18.34 -4.93 -8.77
C ASP A 527 -18.58 -6.43 -8.91
N LYS A 528 -18.87 -6.78 -10.16
CA LYS A 528 -18.98 -8.17 -10.62
C LYS A 528 -17.63 -8.65 -11.15
N PRO A 529 -17.46 -9.97 -11.29
CA PRO A 529 -16.32 -10.52 -12.01
C PRO A 529 -16.22 -9.92 -13.42
N TYR A 530 -15.01 -9.55 -13.81
CA TYR A 530 -14.73 -8.88 -15.07
C TYR A 530 -15.18 -9.67 -16.31
N GLU A 531 -15.70 -8.96 -17.30
CA GLU A 531 -16.13 -9.50 -18.59
C GLU A 531 -15.31 -8.91 -19.74
N TYR A 532 -15.47 -9.48 -20.94
CA TYR A 532 -14.73 -9.03 -22.13
C TYR A 532 -14.96 -7.54 -22.45
N SER A 533 -16.17 -7.03 -22.22
CA SER A 533 -16.54 -5.64 -22.50
C SER A 533 -15.73 -4.64 -21.71
N ASN A 534 -15.21 -5.01 -20.53
CA ASN A 534 -14.38 -4.13 -19.72
C ASN A 534 -13.03 -3.82 -20.39
N PHE A 535 -12.57 -4.68 -21.31
CA PHE A 535 -11.32 -4.49 -22.06
C PHE A 535 -11.51 -3.78 -23.41
N GLU A 536 -12.73 -3.60 -23.90
CA GLU A 536 -12.97 -2.96 -25.21
C GLU A 536 -12.62 -1.47 -25.17
N LEU A 537 -12.08 -0.91 -26.25
CA LEU A 537 -11.80 0.53 -26.33
C LEU A 537 -13.05 1.36 -26.01
N SER A 538 -12.86 2.48 -25.32
CA SER A 538 -13.93 3.45 -25.00
C SER A 538 -14.62 4.05 -26.21
N ALA A 539 -13.90 4.13 -27.32
CA ALA A 539 -14.36 4.76 -28.53
C ALA A 539 -13.85 4.03 -29.78
N SER A 540 -14.48 4.29 -30.91
CA SER A 540 -14.03 3.75 -32.20
C SER A 540 -12.62 4.26 -32.55
N TRP A 541 -11.76 3.38 -33.07
CA TRP A 541 -10.40 3.70 -33.51
C TRP A 541 -10.41 4.69 -34.68
N ASN A 542 -10.15 5.98 -34.41
CA ASN A 542 -9.97 7.03 -35.41
C ASN A 542 -9.40 8.31 -34.77
N SER A 543 -8.91 9.23 -35.60
CA SER A 543 -8.29 10.49 -35.17
C SER A 543 -9.24 11.53 -34.54
N SER A 544 -10.56 11.33 -34.59
CA SER A 544 -11.49 12.18 -33.83
C SER A 544 -11.59 11.74 -32.37
N ASN A 545 -11.38 10.44 -32.11
CA ASN A 545 -11.52 9.85 -30.78
C ASN A 545 -10.19 9.61 -30.07
N PHE A 546 -9.08 9.53 -30.81
CA PHE A 546 -7.74 9.27 -30.27
C PHE A 546 -6.74 10.31 -30.81
N LEU A 547 -6.06 11.01 -29.91
CA LEU A 547 -4.89 11.82 -30.27
C LEU A 547 -3.82 10.94 -30.90
N ASN A 548 -3.21 11.44 -31.98
CA ASN A 548 -2.12 10.77 -32.70
C ASN A 548 -2.48 9.37 -33.24
N CYS A 549 -3.79 9.10 -33.44
CA CYS A 549 -4.27 7.88 -34.08
C CYS A 549 -3.74 7.77 -35.53
N PRO A 550 -3.12 6.64 -35.92
CA PRO A 550 -2.71 6.40 -37.30
C PRO A 550 -3.89 6.51 -38.28
N THR A 551 -3.63 7.10 -39.45
CA THR A 551 -4.63 7.25 -40.52
C THR A 551 -4.25 6.49 -41.80
N THR A 552 -3.15 5.74 -41.77
CA THR A 552 -2.70 4.92 -42.89
C THR A 552 -3.59 3.68 -43.01
N PRO A 553 -3.93 3.23 -44.24
CA PRO A 553 -4.85 2.09 -44.44
C PRO A 553 -4.42 0.77 -43.79
N ASP A 554 -3.13 0.56 -43.52
CA ASP A 554 -2.62 -0.67 -42.90
C ASP A 554 -2.61 -0.61 -41.35
N LEU A 555 -3.18 0.45 -40.76
CA LEU A 555 -3.28 0.69 -39.31
C LEU A 555 -4.65 1.33 -38.97
N ASP A 556 -5.69 1.02 -39.75
CA ASP A 556 -6.99 1.69 -39.68
C ASP A 556 -7.93 1.08 -38.63
N THR A 557 -7.49 0.00 -37.98
CA THR A 557 -8.10 -0.59 -36.79
C THR A 557 -7.09 -0.86 -35.69
N PHE A 558 -7.57 -1.02 -34.45
CA PHE A 558 -6.74 -1.48 -33.34
C PHE A 558 -6.07 -2.83 -33.63
N ALA A 559 -6.78 -3.77 -34.25
CA ALA A 559 -6.27 -5.10 -34.55
C ALA A 559 -5.12 -5.09 -35.57
N GLU A 560 -5.12 -4.13 -36.50
CA GLU A 560 -4.02 -3.92 -37.44
C GLU A 560 -2.84 -3.18 -36.80
N PHE A 561 -3.13 -2.32 -35.82
CA PHE A 561 -2.11 -1.62 -35.05
C PHE A 561 -1.41 -2.54 -34.03
N ALA A 562 -2.13 -3.44 -33.38
CA ALA A 562 -1.62 -4.23 -32.27
C ALA A 562 -0.91 -5.52 -32.73
N ASP A 563 0.13 -5.90 -31.99
CA ASP A 563 0.80 -7.19 -32.14
C ASP A 563 -0.04 -8.30 -31.47
N ASN A 564 -0.07 -9.49 -32.06
CA ASN A 564 -0.79 -10.65 -31.51
C ASN A 564 -0.25 -11.09 -30.13
N TYR A 565 1.05 -10.86 -29.91
CA TYR A 565 1.80 -11.22 -28.71
C TYR A 565 2.89 -10.18 -28.50
N ILE A 566 3.21 -9.85 -27.25
CA ILE A 566 4.32 -8.94 -26.94
C ILE A 566 5.55 -9.71 -26.45
N ALA A 567 6.74 -9.26 -26.82
CA ALA A 567 7.99 -9.88 -26.36
C ALA A 567 8.41 -9.38 -24.98
N GLY A 568 7.94 -8.21 -24.57
CA GLY A 568 8.26 -7.67 -23.27
C GLY A 568 7.73 -6.28 -23.00
N ILE A 569 7.91 -5.87 -21.75
CA ILE A 569 7.55 -4.55 -21.24
C ILE A 569 8.72 -4.01 -20.43
N ASP A 570 9.33 -2.93 -20.92
CA ASP A 570 10.18 -2.07 -20.12
C ASP A 570 9.31 -0.98 -19.50
N GLY A 571 9.17 -1.01 -18.17
CA GLY A 571 8.29 -0.09 -17.44
C GLY A 571 7.78 -0.66 -16.12
N VAL A 572 7.43 0.26 -15.22
CA VAL A 572 6.65 -0.04 -14.01
C VAL A 572 5.18 -0.03 -14.38
N VAL A 573 4.45 -1.08 -14.03
CA VAL A 573 3.03 -1.24 -14.35
C VAL A 573 2.24 -1.34 -13.07
N TYR A 574 1.23 -0.50 -12.94
CA TYR A 574 0.25 -0.50 -11.87
C TYR A 574 -1.16 -0.45 -12.46
N THR A 575 -2.09 -1.20 -11.89
CA THR A 575 -3.52 -1.21 -12.25
C THR A 575 -4.40 -1.41 -11.01
N ASN A 576 -5.50 -0.64 -10.88
CA ASN A 576 -6.49 -0.92 -9.82
C ASN A 576 -7.29 -2.21 -10.10
N HIS A 577 -7.17 -2.79 -11.29
CA HIS A 577 -8.01 -3.90 -11.69
C HIS A 577 -7.19 -5.09 -12.18
N ALA A 578 -7.12 -5.31 -13.50
CA ALA A 578 -6.45 -6.47 -14.10
C ALA A 578 -5.28 -6.09 -15.01
N LEU A 579 -4.21 -6.89 -14.96
CA LEU A 579 -3.19 -6.94 -16.01
C LEU A 579 -3.40 -8.23 -16.81
N ALA A 580 -3.81 -8.11 -18.07
CA ALA A 580 -4.22 -9.26 -18.87
C ALA A 580 -3.68 -9.26 -20.30
N GLY A 581 -3.17 -10.40 -20.76
CA GLY A 581 -2.95 -10.63 -22.19
C GLY A 581 -1.89 -11.67 -22.56
N CYS A 582 -1.23 -11.49 -23.70
CA CYS A 582 -0.44 -12.57 -24.32
C CYS A 582 1.02 -12.17 -24.55
N PHE A 583 1.95 -12.94 -23.99
CA PHE A 583 3.38 -12.82 -24.27
C PHE A 583 3.83 -13.80 -25.35
N THR A 584 4.89 -13.45 -26.08
CA THR A 584 5.61 -14.42 -26.91
C THR A 584 6.34 -15.44 -26.02
N ASP A 585 6.91 -16.46 -26.65
CA ASP A 585 7.83 -17.37 -25.96
C ASP A 585 9.04 -16.61 -25.39
N ASN A 586 9.32 -16.80 -24.10
CA ASN A 586 10.35 -16.09 -23.34
C ASN A 586 10.11 -14.58 -23.17
N GLY A 587 8.86 -14.19 -22.90
CA GLY A 587 8.51 -12.81 -22.58
C GLY A 587 9.34 -12.25 -21.42
N LYS A 588 9.68 -10.96 -21.47
CA LYS A 588 10.48 -10.29 -20.44
C LYS A 588 9.80 -9.02 -19.93
N THR A 589 9.77 -8.82 -18.62
CA THR A 589 9.42 -7.52 -18.04
C THR A 589 10.60 -6.96 -17.26
N ASN A 590 10.80 -5.65 -17.33
CA ASN A 590 11.82 -4.91 -16.59
C ASN A 590 11.14 -3.74 -15.87
N GLY A 591 11.07 -3.78 -14.54
CA GLY A 591 10.28 -2.87 -13.72
C GLY A 591 9.53 -3.64 -12.63
N SER A 592 8.32 -3.21 -12.31
CA SER A 592 7.43 -3.90 -11.37
C SER A 592 6.08 -4.13 -12.04
N LEU A 593 5.45 -5.28 -11.81
CA LEU A 593 4.08 -5.56 -12.24
C LEU A 593 3.19 -5.63 -11.02
N VAL A 594 2.25 -4.69 -10.91
CA VAL A 594 1.40 -4.53 -9.74
C VAL A 594 -0.07 -4.49 -10.18
N ALA A 595 -0.90 -5.33 -9.58
CA ALA A 595 -2.35 -5.32 -9.79
C ALA A 595 -3.08 -5.37 -8.45
N ARG A 596 -4.24 -4.71 -8.36
CA ARG A 596 -5.03 -4.67 -7.13
C ARG A 596 -6.03 -5.82 -7.08
N ASN A 597 -6.95 -5.87 -8.05
CA ASN A 597 -8.07 -6.81 -7.99
C ASN A 597 -7.69 -8.19 -8.56
N GLU A 598 -7.49 -8.31 -9.87
CA GLU A 598 -7.16 -9.59 -10.48
C GLU A 598 -5.66 -9.86 -10.63
N SER A 599 -5.31 -11.13 -10.42
CA SER A 599 -3.97 -11.63 -10.74
C SER A 599 -3.59 -11.32 -12.19
N MET A 600 -2.28 -11.29 -12.46
CA MET A 600 -1.82 -11.20 -13.84
C MET A 600 -2.32 -12.38 -14.67
N VAL A 601 -3.24 -12.12 -15.58
CA VAL A 601 -3.84 -13.14 -16.44
C VAL A 601 -3.11 -13.16 -17.77
N VAL A 602 -2.08 -13.99 -17.86
CA VAL A 602 -1.24 -14.04 -19.07
C VAL A 602 -1.09 -15.43 -19.67
N TYR A 603 -1.06 -15.47 -21.00
CA TYR A 603 -0.75 -16.67 -21.78
C TYR A 603 0.65 -16.55 -22.42
N GLY A 604 1.46 -17.60 -22.28
CA GLY A 604 2.80 -17.72 -22.86
C GLY A 604 3.51 -19.00 -22.38
N THR A 605 4.71 -19.28 -22.91
CA THR A 605 5.48 -20.49 -22.53
C THR A 605 6.44 -20.27 -21.37
N LYS A 606 7.11 -19.10 -21.32
CA LYS A 606 8.03 -18.68 -20.25
C LYS A 606 8.01 -17.16 -20.13
N ILE A 607 8.04 -16.65 -18.89
CA ILE A 607 8.22 -15.22 -18.59
C ILE A 607 9.38 -15.00 -17.62
N THR A 608 10.14 -13.93 -17.84
CA THR A 608 11.20 -13.44 -16.93
C THR A 608 10.85 -12.03 -16.48
N MET A 609 10.58 -11.86 -15.19
CA MET A 609 10.32 -10.57 -14.56
C MET A 609 11.58 -10.10 -13.86
N ASN A 610 12.04 -8.90 -14.18
CA ASN A 610 13.22 -8.29 -13.59
C ASN A 610 12.79 -7.03 -12.88
N HIS A 611 12.94 -7.03 -11.55
CA HIS A 611 12.73 -5.85 -10.75
C HIS A 611 13.75 -4.77 -11.11
N ASP A 612 13.30 -3.52 -11.21
CA ASP A 612 14.20 -2.38 -11.38
C ASP A 612 14.59 -1.87 -9.99
N GLU A 613 15.86 -2.03 -9.63
CA GLU A 613 16.33 -1.71 -8.28
C GLU A 613 16.27 -0.20 -7.97
N ARG A 614 16.08 0.66 -8.97
CA ARG A 614 15.78 2.09 -8.74
C ARG A 614 14.46 2.30 -7.99
N LEU A 615 13.62 1.27 -7.91
CA LEU A 615 12.38 1.27 -7.13
C LEU A 615 12.57 0.73 -5.70
N THR A 616 13.71 0.10 -5.41
CA THR A 616 14.02 -0.45 -4.08
C THR A 616 14.00 0.67 -3.05
N ASN A 617 13.68 0.33 -1.79
CA ASN A 617 13.38 1.25 -0.69
C ASN A 617 11.92 1.73 -0.71
N TRP A 618 11.00 0.78 -0.75
CA TRP A 618 9.55 0.96 -0.67
C TRP A 618 8.98 1.81 -1.79
N GLY A 619 9.58 1.77 -2.99
CA GLY A 619 9.17 2.60 -4.12
C GLY A 619 9.66 4.05 -4.07
N SER A 620 10.38 4.47 -3.01
CA SER A 620 10.81 5.89 -2.85
C SER A 620 11.71 6.38 -3.98
N GLY A 621 12.58 5.50 -4.49
CA GLY A 621 13.52 5.86 -5.55
C GLY A 621 12.84 6.29 -6.85
N GLY A 622 11.57 5.94 -7.09
CA GLY A 622 10.83 6.46 -8.25
C GLY A 622 10.75 7.99 -8.28
N THR A 623 10.65 8.63 -7.11
CA THR A 623 10.54 10.09 -7.01
C THR A 623 11.80 10.83 -7.45
N ASP A 624 12.97 10.20 -7.33
CA ASP A 624 14.25 10.75 -7.80
C ASP A 624 14.32 10.85 -9.33
N TYR A 625 13.41 10.15 -10.03
CA TYR A 625 13.30 10.12 -11.49
C TYR A 625 12.03 10.82 -12.01
N SER A 626 11.43 11.72 -11.21
CA SER A 626 10.15 12.35 -11.54
C SER A 626 9.00 11.36 -11.79
N ILE A 627 9.07 10.19 -11.15
CA ILE A 627 8.05 9.14 -11.22
C ILE A 627 7.33 9.06 -9.88
N PHE A 628 6.15 9.63 -9.84
CA PHE A 628 5.34 9.79 -8.65
C PHE A 628 4.39 8.59 -8.48
N LEU A 629 4.92 7.38 -8.47
CA LEU A 629 4.15 6.13 -8.33
C LEU A 629 3.01 6.25 -7.32
N SER A 630 1.89 5.55 -7.54
CA SER A 630 0.73 5.61 -6.64
C SER A 630 1.16 5.42 -5.19
N ARG A 631 0.67 6.31 -4.32
CA ARG A 631 1.22 6.49 -2.97
C ARG A 631 0.23 6.03 -1.92
N VAL A 632 0.73 5.83 -0.71
CA VAL A 632 -0.11 5.44 0.43
C VAL A 632 -0.02 6.48 1.53
N LYS A 633 -1.16 6.73 2.16
CA LYS A 633 -1.23 7.44 3.43
C LYS A 633 -0.58 6.57 4.50
N ALA A 634 0.27 7.18 5.31
CA ALA A 634 0.98 6.51 6.40
C ALA A 634 0.91 7.33 7.68
N VAL A 635 0.87 6.62 8.80
CA VAL A 635 0.84 7.19 10.14
C VAL A 635 1.87 6.50 11.01
N VAL A 636 2.69 7.27 11.73
CA VAL A 636 3.70 6.72 12.65
C VAL A 636 3.84 7.60 13.88
N THR A 637 3.94 6.99 15.06
CA THR A 637 4.28 7.70 16.29
C THR A 637 5.79 7.96 16.32
N VAL A 638 6.19 9.23 16.30
CA VAL A 638 7.62 9.63 16.22
C VAL A 638 8.21 10.05 17.56
N ALA A 639 7.36 10.48 18.51
CA ALA A 639 7.79 10.83 19.86
C ALA A 639 6.72 10.48 20.89
N TRP A 640 7.16 10.18 22.11
CA TRP A 640 6.30 9.92 23.25
C TRP A 640 6.95 10.50 24.51
N GLU A 641 6.21 11.30 25.25
CA GLU A 641 6.68 11.99 26.45
C GLU A 641 5.62 11.90 27.57
N GLN A 642 6.09 11.78 28.80
CA GLN A 642 5.27 11.79 30.01
C GLN A 642 5.65 13.02 30.84
N ASP A 643 4.65 13.84 31.18
CA ASP A 643 4.80 15.06 31.98
C ASP A 643 4.42 14.88 33.46
#